data_AF-A0A949KQK7-F1
#
_entry.id   AF-A0A949KQK7-F1
#
_cell.length_a   1.000
_cell.length_b   1.000
_cell.length_c   1.000
_cell.angle_alpha   90.00
_cell.angle_beta   90.00
_cell.angle_gamma   90.00
#
_symmetry.space_group_name_H-M   'P 1'
#
loop_
_entity.id
_entity.type
_entity.pdbx_description
1 polymer ?
#
loop_
_entity_poly.entity_id
_entity_poly.type
_entity_poly.pdbx_seq_one_letter_code
_entity_poly.pdbx_strand_id
1 'polypeptide(L)'
;MLSIGRLEKIIQSLLAGIFLVFAVVSFAQAEELTQQEREYLRQKGAIVFISQTHYPPFEFLGEDGDHTGMSIELARWIATRFGFKTRFVNASFKDAQETVLSGNADVITSLFYSKKRDQVFDFTQIMFSVPASIFVKSDRPDIKRIEDLNGKTIAMQAGDYAYEFLESRRIKFKVVWTSNFAQATDMVIAGKADAVIGDEQIVLYHIYSNHLTDLIKKVGMPLYVGQNCMGVKHGNHVLQSILNKGISLAKETGTLDRINTTWLGIQYKVGKPFVVRNLNYFLTSAGLLIALALLAWLWNIRLRILVNKRAEALSHSEATLRAILANSPLGIGLVKNQVMVWHNQALGKMLGSGLKELDGQNLAKFFPNAVAFGRTAATIGNSLNETGEAVVETKCVRMDGTALDCVVHCAFLGDGEDGDAIIVMAQDISEQKQAQTKLIESEERYRLLAEHASDVIWSIDKDFKVTYVSPSVGKLRGFTPAEVVGQPLENTLSPKSMQLVHEVIKKITAQIAGGDHDIPSFTLELEQPRKDGSTVWTEVVVDVVFDAQSNYSHLQGVSRDITLRRELEAKLREAQKIEYLGALSAGIAHEFNNIMAVIMGYAELALGDIADPTALNSQLNEIINAAMRARNLVRQILIFSRQIEIEK
;
A
#
# COMPACT_ATOMS: atom_id res chain seq x y z
N MET A 1 1.38 6.63 -4.69
CA MET A 1 2.41 5.61 -4.98
C MET A 1 2.18 5.09 -6.41
N LEU A 2 2.89 5.65 -7.40
CA LEU A 2 2.91 5.05 -8.74
C LEU A 2 3.81 3.81 -8.69
N SER A 3 3.30 2.65 -9.12
CA SER A 3 4.07 1.40 -9.09
C SER A 3 5.32 1.53 -9.94
N ILE A 4 6.42 0.95 -9.47
CA ILE A 4 7.77 1.01 -10.08
C ILE A 4 7.73 0.64 -11.58
N GLY A 5 6.85 -0.28 -11.98
CA GLY A 5 6.68 -0.68 -13.38
C GLY A 5 6.03 0.36 -14.29
N ARG A 6 5.25 1.33 -13.78
CA ARG A 6 4.72 2.43 -14.61
C ARG A 6 5.79 3.47 -14.93
N LEU A 7 6.75 3.67 -14.02
CA LEU A 7 7.84 4.62 -14.23
C LEU A 7 8.85 4.11 -15.30
N GLU A 8 9.14 2.81 -15.29
CA GLU A 8 10.00 2.18 -16.31
C GLU A 8 9.40 2.26 -17.72
N LYS A 9 8.08 2.03 -17.85
CA LYS A 9 7.40 2.18 -19.15
C LYS A 9 7.46 3.61 -19.68
N ILE A 10 7.29 4.61 -18.81
CA ILE A 10 7.37 6.03 -19.22
C ILE A 10 8.79 6.38 -19.69
N ILE A 11 9.82 5.88 -19.03
CA ILE A 11 11.23 6.11 -19.41
C ILE A 11 11.55 5.43 -20.75
N GLN A 12 11.09 4.20 -20.96
CA GLN A 12 11.25 3.51 -22.25
C GLN A 12 10.52 4.22 -23.39
N SER A 13 9.31 4.75 -23.15
CA SER A 13 8.56 5.52 -24.15
C SER A 13 9.24 6.85 -24.49
N LEU A 14 9.84 7.53 -23.50
CA LEU A 14 10.61 8.77 -23.71
C LEU A 14 11.91 8.53 -24.48
N LEU A 15 12.64 7.45 -24.17
CA LEU A 15 13.85 7.07 -24.91
C LEU A 15 13.54 6.66 -26.35
N ALA A 16 12.45 5.92 -26.58
CA ALA A 16 11.98 5.59 -27.92
C ALA A 16 11.58 6.84 -28.72
N GLY A 17 10.93 7.82 -28.07
CA GLY A 17 10.60 9.11 -28.68
C GLY A 17 11.84 9.92 -29.08
N ILE A 18 12.88 9.93 -28.25
CA ILE A 18 14.15 10.62 -28.54
C ILE A 18 14.91 9.93 -29.68
N PHE A 19 14.88 8.59 -29.76
CA PHE A 19 15.50 7.84 -30.85
C PHE A 19 14.76 8.07 -32.19
N LEU A 20 13.42 8.21 -32.15
CA LEU A 20 12.62 8.54 -33.32
C LEU A 20 12.91 9.95 -33.84
N VAL A 21 13.18 10.92 -32.96
CA VAL A 21 13.55 12.29 -33.35
C VAL A 21 14.95 12.35 -33.96
N PHE A 22 15.89 11.50 -33.53
CA PHE A 22 17.23 11.43 -34.12
C PHE A 22 17.29 10.70 -35.47
N ALA A 23 16.32 9.82 -35.76
CA ALA A 23 16.26 9.09 -37.03
C ALA A 23 15.73 9.94 -38.22
N VAL A 24 15.25 11.17 -37.99
CA VAL A 24 14.68 12.05 -39.04
C VAL A 24 15.66 13.15 -39.47
N VAL A 25 16.97 12.94 -39.33
CA VAL A 25 17.96 13.75 -40.05
C VAL A 25 18.12 13.16 -41.45
N SER A 26 17.32 13.70 -42.37
CA SER A 26 17.22 13.31 -43.79
C SER A 26 18.57 13.24 -44.50
N PHE A 27 18.90 12.07 -45.05
CA PHE A 27 19.70 11.99 -46.26
C PHE A 27 18.80 12.39 -47.43
N ALA A 28 18.93 13.63 -47.91
CA ALA A 28 18.37 14.02 -49.20
C ALA A 28 19.29 13.45 -50.31
N GLN A 29 18.86 12.37 -50.96
CA GLN A 29 19.45 11.94 -52.23
C GLN A 29 18.92 12.84 -53.34
N ALA A 30 19.81 13.43 -54.13
CA ALA A 30 19.47 14.16 -55.33
C ALA A 30 18.70 13.26 -56.32
N GLU A 31 17.53 13.69 -56.80
CA GLU A 31 16.67 12.89 -57.68
C GLU A 31 17.28 12.69 -59.08
N GLU A 32 17.50 11.44 -59.47
CA GLU A 32 17.83 11.07 -60.86
C GLU A 32 16.63 11.23 -61.81
N LEU A 33 16.90 11.37 -63.12
CA LEU A 33 15.84 11.38 -64.13
C LEU A 33 15.10 10.03 -64.18
N THR A 34 13.78 10.07 -64.31
CA THR A 34 12.95 8.88 -64.48
C THR A 34 13.14 8.27 -65.87
N GLN A 35 12.68 7.03 -66.06
CA GLN A 35 12.71 6.39 -67.37
C GLN A 35 11.89 7.16 -68.43
N GLN A 36 10.73 7.71 -68.04
CA GLN A 36 9.88 8.52 -68.91
C GLN A 36 10.56 9.82 -69.36
N GLU A 37 11.26 10.49 -68.45
CA GLU A 37 11.99 11.73 -68.73
C GLU A 37 13.18 11.50 -69.67
N ARG A 38 13.92 10.40 -69.47
CA ARG A 38 15.01 10.00 -70.37
C ARG A 38 14.52 9.70 -71.77
N GLU A 39 13.39 9.01 -71.90
CA GLU A 39 12.80 8.70 -73.21
C GLU A 39 12.28 9.97 -73.91
N TYR A 40 11.65 10.88 -73.16
CA TYR A 40 11.24 12.19 -73.68
C TYR A 40 12.42 12.96 -74.28
N LEU A 41 13.55 13.05 -73.57
CA LEU A 41 14.74 13.75 -74.07
C LEU A 41 15.35 13.09 -75.32
N ARG A 42 15.29 11.76 -75.43
CA ARG A 42 15.76 11.03 -76.62
C ARG A 42 14.90 11.32 -77.85
N GLN A 43 13.59 11.41 -77.70
CA GLN A 43 12.65 11.62 -78.80
C GLN A 43 12.51 13.08 -79.22
N LYS A 44 12.56 14.02 -78.27
CA LYS A 44 12.26 15.45 -78.49
C LYS A 44 13.31 16.18 -79.32
N GLY A 45 14.57 15.72 -79.32
CA GLY A 45 15.67 16.39 -80.02
C GLY A 45 16.22 17.59 -79.25
N ALA A 46 16.54 18.69 -79.94
CA ALA A 46 17.05 19.90 -79.28
C ALA A 46 15.90 20.69 -78.63
N ILE A 47 16.01 20.94 -77.32
CA ILE A 47 15.05 21.78 -76.59
C ILE A 47 15.27 23.24 -76.97
N VAL A 48 14.22 23.90 -77.43
CA VAL A 48 14.25 25.28 -77.91
C VAL A 48 13.90 26.24 -76.77
N PHE A 49 14.90 26.97 -76.30
CA PHE A 49 14.77 28.00 -75.29
C PHE A 49 14.56 29.36 -75.97
N ILE A 50 13.47 30.06 -75.64
CA ILE A 50 13.26 31.43 -76.09
C ILE A 50 13.75 32.41 -75.04
N SER A 51 14.66 33.28 -75.47
CA SER A 51 15.38 34.26 -74.67
C SER A 51 14.91 35.68 -75.04
N GLN A 52 14.92 36.58 -74.07
CA GLN A 52 14.77 38.00 -74.32
C GLN A 52 16.10 38.63 -74.73
N THR A 53 16.05 39.65 -75.59
CA THR A 53 17.25 40.30 -76.15
C THR A 53 17.90 41.33 -75.23
N HIS A 54 17.17 41.90 -74.27
CA HIS A 54 17.61 43.06 -73.48
C HIS A 54 17.22 42.93 -72.00
N TYR A 55 17.64 41.87 -71.32
CA TYR A 55 17.32 41.63 -69.91
C TYR A 55 18.55 41.17 -69.06
N PRO A 56 19.67 41.93 -69.07
CA PRO A 56 20.83 41.59 -68.26
C PRO A 56 20.55 41.76 -66.75
N PRO A 57 21.16 40.95 -65.86
CA PRO A 57 22.12 39.88 -66.14
C PRO A 57 21.47 38.50 -66.40
N PHE A 58 20.14 38.42 -66.52
CA PHE A 58 19.46 37.13 -66.66
C PHE A 58 19.56 36.54 -68.06
N GLU A 59 19.29 37.35 -69.08
CA GLU A 59 19.31 36.94 -70.48
C GLU A 59 19.48 38.14 -71.43
N PHE A 60 20.52 38.10 -72.25
CA PHE A 60 20.83 39.13 -73.24
C PHE A 60 21.85 38.61 -74.26
N LEU A 61 22.12 39.39 -75.31
CA LEU A 61 23.17 39.09 -76.28
C LEU A 61 24.52 39.65 -75.84
N GLY A 62 25.56 38.82 -75.85
CA GLY A 62 26.94 39.22 -75.61
C GLY A 62 27.52 40.06 -76.77
N GLU A 63 28.74 40.57 -76.59
CA GLU A 63 29.46 41.32 -77.62
C GLU A 63 29.77 40.49 -78.87
N ASP A 64 29.85 39.17 -78.71
CA ASP A 64 30.03 38.18 -79.78
C ASP A 64 28.73 37.81 -80.51
N GLY A 65 27.59 38.35 -80.07
CA GLY A 65 26.26 38.04 -80.58
C GLY A 65 25.69 36.70 -80.11
N ASP A 66 26.34 35.99 -79.18
CA ASP A 66 25.80 34.78 -78.56
C ASP A 66 24.89 35.10 -77.35
N HIS A 67 24.01 34.17 -76.99
CA HIS A 67 23.13 34.32 -75.84
C HIS A 67 23.93 34.11 -74.56
N THR A 68 23.80 35.05 -73.63
CA THR A 68 24.48 35.03 -72.34
C THR A 68 23.56 35.50 -71.22
N GLY A 69 24.00 35.31 -69.98
CA GLY A 69 23.24 35.64 -68.77
C GLY A 69 22.97 34.42 -67.88
N MET A 70 22.55 34.71 -66.65
CA MET A 70 22.36 33.73 -65.58
C MET A 70 21.36 32.63 -65.94
N SER A 71 20.24 32.97 -66.59
CA SER A 71 19.21 32.01 -67.00
C SER A 71 19.69 31.12 -68.15
N ILE A 72 20.50 31.68 -69.05
CA ILE A 72 21.10 30.97 -70.18
C ILE A 72 22.17 29.98 -69.69
N GLU A 73 23.05 30.41 -68.78
CA GLU A 73 24.05 29.55 -68.16
C GLU A 73 23.41 28.39 -67.38
N LEU A 74 22.35 28.67 -66.63
CA LEU A 74 21.62 27.63 -65.91
C LEU A 74 21.00 26.62 -66.90
N ALA A 75 20.37 27.08 -67.97
CA ALA A 75 19.80 26.20 -69.00
C ALA A 75 20.88 25.32 -69.66
N ARG A 76 22.03 25.91 -70.03
CA ARG A 76 23.19 25.18 -70.59
C ARG A 76 23.76 24.16 -69.60
N TRP A 77 23.82 24.52 -68.32
CA TRP A 77 24.31 23.62 -67.27
C TRP A 77 23.37 22.44 -67.07
N ILE A 78 22.06 22.67 -67.00
CA ILE A 78 21.05 21.60 -66.90
C ILE A 78 21.13 20.67 -68.12
N ALA A 79 21.26 21.25 -69.32
CA ALA A 79 21.43 20.50 -70.55
C ALA A 79 22.68 19.62 -70.57
N THR A 80 23.80 20.16 -70.11
CA THR A 80 25.06 19.41 -69.97
C THR A 80 24.91 18.29 -68.95
N ARG A 81 24.24 18.57 -67.82
CA ARG A 81 24.06 17.61 -66.73
C ARG A 81 23.16 16.44 -67.11
N PHE A 82 22.14 16.69 -67.92
CA PHE A 82 21.16 15.68 -68.33
C PHE A 82 21.35 15.18 -69.76
N GLY A 83 22.35 15.68 -70.48
CA GLY A 83 22.77 15.17 -71.79
C GLY A 83 21.79 15.48 -72.93
N PHE A 84 21.12 16.64 -72.93
CA PHE A 84 20.26 17.07 -74.04
C PHE A 84 20.82 18.29 -74.77
N LYS A 85 20.43 18.48 -76.04
CA LYS A 85 20.86 19.63 -76.86
C LYS A 85 19.95 20.83 -76.62
N THR A 86 20.52 22.03 -76.62
CA THR A 86 19.79 23.30 -76.47
C THR A 86 19.90 24.14 -77.73
N ARG A 87 18.82 24.82 -78.11
CA ARG A 87 18.83 25.89 -79.12
C ARG A 87 18.21 27.15 -78.52
N PHE A 88 18.92 28.27 -78.58
CA PHE A 88 18.42 29.55 -78.07
C PHE A 88 17.90 30.40 -79.23
N VAL A 89 16.74 31.03 -79.04
CA VAL A 89 16.09 31.92 -80.02
C VAL A 89 15.69 33.20 -79.31
N ASN A 90 15.90 34.34 -79.97
CA ASN A 90 15.56 35.64 -79.42
C ASN A 90 14.17 36.10 -79.84
N ALA A 91 13.45 36.71 -78.91
CA ALA A 91 12.18 37.38 -79.18
C ALA A 91 11.96 38.56 -78.22
N SER A 92 11.03 39.45 -78.58
CA SER A 92 10.52 40.44 -77.62
C SER A 92 9.75 39.71 -76.50
N PHE A 93 9.58 40.35 -75.33
CA PHE A 93 8.88 39.72 -74.20
C PHE A 93 7.46 39.21 -74.53
N LYS A 94 6.73 39.92 -75.39
CA LYS A 94 5.39 39.53 -75.83
C LYS A 94 5.45 38.36 -76.81
N ASP A 95 6.32 38.46 -77.82
CA ASP A 95 6.48 37.43 -78.84
C ASP A 95 7.05 36.12 -78.26
N ALA A 96 7.88 36.22 -77.22
CA ALA A 96 8.45 35.07 -76.52
C ALA A 96 7.37 34.17 -75.91
N GLN A 97 6.38 34.79 -75.25
CA GLN A 97 5.24 34.07 -74.70
C GLN A 97 4.40 33.41 -75.80
N GLU A 98 4.07 34.14 -76.86
CA GLU A 98 3.27 33.63 -77.97
C GLU A 98 3.95 32.45 -78.68
N THR A 99 5.27 32.51 -78.88
CA THR A 99 6.05 31.48 -79.56
C THR A 99 6.09 30.15 -78.79
N VAL A 100 6.13 30.18 -77.46
CA VAL A 100 6.03 28.96 -76.63
C VAL A 100 4.62 28.42 -76.63
N LEU A 101 3.60 29.28 -76.53
CA LEU A 101 2.19 28.86 -76.57
C LEU A 101 1.80 28.27 -77.93
N SER A 102 2.37 28.77 -79.02
CA SER A 102 2.18 28.23 -80.38
C SER A 102 2.97 26.94 -80.64
N GLY A 103 3.90 26.56 -79.76
CA GLY A 103 4.73 25.36 -79.88
C GLY A 103 5.97 25.52 -80.77
N ASN A 104 6.30 26.75 -81.17
CA ASN A 104 7.50 27.06 -81.94
C ASN A 104 8.78 27.15 -81.08
N ALA A 105 8.61 27.24 -79.76
CA ALA A 105 9.65 27.08 -78.75
C ALA A 105 9.12 26.21 -77.59
N ASP A 106 10.02 25.59 -76.83
CA ASP A 106 9.68 24.65 -75.77
C ASP A 106 9.65 25.28 -74.38
N VAL A 107 10.56 26.23 -74.14
CA VAL A 107 10.78 26.83 -72.82
C VAL A 107 10.98 28.33 -72.97
N ILE A 108 10.25 29.13 -72.18
CA ILE A 108 10.64 30.52 -71.91
C ILE A 108 11.63 30.53 -70.75
N THR A 109 12.83 31.03 -71.00
CA THR A 109 14.00 31.00 -70.12
C THR A 109 13.82 31.80 -68.85
N SER A 110 13.12 32.93 -68.93
CA SER A 110 12.90 33.85 -67.81
C SER A 110 11.48 34.40 -67.86
N LEU A 111 10.66 34.03 -66.88
CA LEU A 111 9.30 34.54 -66.75
C LEU A 111 8.93 34.65 -65.27
N PHE A 112 8.42 35.82 -64.87
CA PHE A 112 7.89 36.00 -63.53
C PHE A 112 6.57 35.24 -63.35
N TYR A 113 6.52 34.45 -62.28
CA TYR A 113 5.32 33.74 -61.86
C TYR A 113 4.17 34.73 -61.62
N SER A 114 2.99 34.41 -62.16
CA SER A 114 1.75 35.08 -61.80
C SER A 114 0.58 34.11 -61.95
N LYS A 115 -0.44 34.25 -61.10
CA LYS A 115 -1.64 33.40 -61.15
C LYS A 115 -2.35 33.42 -62.50
N LYS A 116 -2.27 34.52 -63.25
CA LYS A 116 -2.86 34.65 -64.57
C LYS A 116 -2.10 33.82 -65.61
N ARG A 117 -0.77 33.83 -65.56
CA ARG A 117 0.09 33.08 -66.50
C ARG A 117 0.17 31.59 -66.19
N ASP A 118 -0.01 31.21 -64.93
CA ASP A 118 -0.05 29.80 -64.46
C ASP A 118 -1.21 29.00 -65.09
N GLN A 119 -2.19 29.68 -65.67
CA GLN A 119 -3.29 29.06 -66.42
C GLN A 119 -2.87 28.58 -67.81
N VAL A 120 -1.78 29.13 -68.37
CA VAL A 120 -1.34 28.87 -69.76
C VAL A 120 0.11 28.37 -69.83
N PHE A 121 0.90 28.55 -68.77
CA PHE A 121 2.25 28.03 -68.60
C PHE A 121 2.34 27.18 -67.34
N ASP A 122 3.08 26.08 -67.44
CA ASP A 122 3.58 25.36 -66.27
C ASP A 122 4.95 25.93 -65.88
N PHE A 123 5.04 26.49 -64.69
CA PHE A 123 6.27 27.12 -64.20
C PHE A 123 7.19 26.10 -63.52
N THR A 124 8.50 26.23 -63.75
CA THR A 124 9.48 25.54 -62.91
C THR A 124 9.54 26.18 -61.52
N GLN A 125 10.25 25.53 -60.61
CA GLN A 125 10.63 26.11 -59.34
C GLN A 125 11.41 27.41 -59.55
N ILE A 126 11.33 28.28 -58.55
CA ILE A 126 11.97 29.59 -58.55
C ILE A 126 13.48 29.41 -58.77
N MET A 127 13.98 29.98 -59.87
CA MET A 127 15.41 30.02 -60.18
C MET A 127 16.05 31.18 -59.44
N PHE A 128 15.47 32.38 -59.59
CA PHE A 128 15.98 33.61 -59.00
C PHE A 128 14.85 34.36 -58.32
N SER A 129 15.10 34.82 -57.11
CA SER A 129 14.23 35.75 -56.40
C SER A 129 14.73 37.17 -56.69
N VAL A 130 13.95 37.94 -57.44
CA VAL A 130 14.35 39.24 -57.98
C VAL A 130 13.63 40.34 -57.20
N PRO A 131 14.27 41.00 -56.24
CA PRO A 131 13.61 42.05 -55.47
C PRO A 131 13.43 43.30 -56.33
N ALA A 132 12.24 43.90 -56.32
CA ALA A 132 12.03 45.22 -56.89
C ALA A 132 12.35 46.27 -55.82
N SER A 133 13.37 47.09 -56.06
CA SER A 133 13.93 48.01 -55.07
C SER A 133 13.87 49.45 -55.55
N ILE A 134 13.85 50.38 -54.58
CA ILE A 134 13.88 51.82 -54.86
C ILE A 134 15.35 52.23 -54.96
N PHE A 135 15.70 52.92 -56.05
CA PHE A 135 17.00 53.55 -56.21
C PHE A 135 16.82 55.05 -56.42
N VAL A 136 17.68 55.82 -55.75
CA VAL A 136 17.65 57.29 -55.77
C VAL A 136 19.07 57.80 -55.91
N LYS A 137 19.23 59.06 -56.33
CA LYS A 137 20.54 59.70 -56.39
C LYS A 137 21.25 59.62 -55.02
N SER A 138 22.56 59.37 -55.02
CA SER A 138 23.34 59.05 -53.81
C SER A 138 23.31 60.17 -52.75
N ASP A 139 23.30 61.43 -53.19
CA ASP A 139 23.26 62.64 -52.37
C ASP A 139 21.88 62.91 -51.73
N ARG A 140 20.83 62.18 -52.15
CA ARG A 140 19.45 62.47 -51.76
C ARG A 140 19.06 61.82 -50.42
N PRO A 141 18.65 62.57 -49.37
CA PRO A 141 18.34 62.00 -48.07
C PRO A 141 16.84 61.82 -47.77
N ASP A 142 15.95 62.41 -48.57
CA ASP A 142 14.50 62.50 -48.28
C ASP A 142 13.70 61.24 -48.63
N ILE A 143 14.20 60.40 -49.54
CA ILE A 143 13.56 59.13 -49.91
C ILE A 143 14.35 57.97 -49.30
N LYS A 144 13.77 57.32 -48.29
CA LYS A 144 14.36 56.18 -47.58
C LYS A 144 13.47 54.93 -47.57
N ARG A 145 12.16 55.10 -47.77
CA ARG A 145 11.16 54.03 -47.74
C ARG A 145 10.06 54.30 -48.76
N ILE A 146 9.18 53.32 -48.95
CA ILE A 146 8.09 53.36 -49.93
C ILE A 146 7.15 54.56 -49.70
N GLU A 147 6.87 54.93 -48.45
CA GLU A 147 5.98 56.05 -48.13
C GLU A 147 6.53 57.41 -48.60
N ASP A 148 7.85 57.55 -48.71
CA ASP A 148 8.52 58.79 -49.13
C ASP A 148 8.38 59.05 -50.65
N LEU A 149 7.85 58.08 -51.40
CA LEU A 149 7.57 58.21 -52.83
C LEU A 149 6.31 59.06 -53.11
N ASN A 150 5.51 59.37 -52.09
CA ASN A 150 4.29 60.14 -52.26
C ASN A 150 4.60 61.57 -52.75
N GLY A 151 4.02 61.95 -53.89
CA GLY A 151 4.24 63.21 -54.58
C GLY A 151 5.51 63.28 -55.43
N LYS A 152 6.29 62.20 -55.53
CA LYS A 152 7.56 62.13 -56.28
C LYS A 152 7.36 61.71 -57.75
N THR A 153 8.37 61.99 -58.56
CA THR A 153 8.44 61.55 -59.97
C THR A 153 9.26 60.26 -60.07
N ILE A 154 8.68 59.17 -60.54
CA ILE A 154 9.31 57.86 -60.55
C ILE A 154 9.57 57.45 -62.00
N ALA A 155 10.83 57.14 -62.33
CA ALA A 155 11.19 56.53 -63.62
C ALA A 155 10.88 55.03 -63.57
N MET A 156 10.14 54.53 -64.56
CA MET A 156 9.67 53.14 -64.60
C MET A 156 9.69 52.62 -66.03
N GLN A 157 10.09 51.36 -66.21
CA GLN A 157 9.95 50.69 -67.51
C GLN A 157 8.47 50.49 -67.84
N ALA A 158 8.09 50.74 -69.09
CA ALA A 158 6.72 50.50 -69.54
C ALA A 158 6.32 49.02 -69.39
N GLY A 159 5.21 48.78 -68.68
CA GLY A 159 4.69 47.43 -68.42
C GLY A 159 5.28 46.71 -67.19
N ASP A 160 6.10 47.38 -66.39
CA ASP A 160 6.63 46.84 -65.14
C ASP A 160 5.57 46.80 -64.02
N TYR A 161 5.58 45.71 -63.24
CA TYR A 161 4.60 45.45 -62.16
C TYR A 161 4.63 46.48 -61.01
N ALA A 162 5.73 47.24 -60.88
CA ALA A 162 5.85 48.23 -59.83
C ALA A 162 4.77 49.31 -59.92
N TYR A 163 4.23 49.59 -61.12
CA TYR A 163 3.19 50.59 -61.29
C TYR A 163 1.91 50.15 -60.57
N GLU A 164 1.40 48.95 -60.88
CA GLU A 164 0.20 48.42 -60.22
C GLU A 164 0.44 48.20 -58.73
N PHE A 165 1.67 47.82 -58.33
CA PHE A 165 2.01 47.66 -56.93
C PHE A 165 1.87 48.97 -56.14
N LEU A 166 2.42 50.08 -56.64
CA LEU A 166 2.30 51.38 -55.98
C LEU A 166 0.86 51.90 -55.96
N GLU A 167 0.09 51.70 -57.04
CA GLU A 167 -1.33 52.06 -57.07
C GLU A 167 -2.14 51.27 -56.03
N SER A 168 -1.90 49.97 -55.91
CA SER A 168 -2.57 49.11 -54.91
C SER A 168 -2.32 49.57 -53.47
N ARG A 169 -1.18 50.22 -53.23
CA ARG A 169 -0.78 50.81 -51.94
C ARG A 169 -1.27 52.24 -51.73
N ARG A 170 -2.02 52.79 -52.69
CA ARG A 170 -2.58 54.17 -52.67
C ARG A 170 -1.51 55.27 -52.56
N ILE A 171 -0.33 55.04 -53.12
CA ILE A 171 0.73 56.03 -53.19
C ILE A 171 0.47 56.94 -54.38
N LYS A 172 0.48 58.26 -54.20
CA LYS A 172 0.31 59.21 -55.30
C LYS A 172 1.69 59.55 -55.85
N PHE A 173 1.94 59.35 -57.15
CA PHE A 173 3.23 59.67 -57.77
C PHE A 173 3.02 60.11 -59.23
N LYS A 174 4.05 60.69 -59.84
CA LYS A 174 4.11 60.95 -61.29
C LYS A 174 5.04 59.94 -61.92
N VAL A 175 4.68 59.34 -63.05
CA VAL A 175 5.52 58.34 -63.73
C VAL A 175 6.22 58.95 -64.95
N VAL A 176 7.49 58.60 -65.13
CA VAL A 176 8.26 58.84 -66.36
C VAL A 176 8.54 57.48 -66.99
N TRP A 177 7.87 57.18 -68.10
CA TRP A 177 8.01 55.91 -68.80
C TRP A 177 9.33 55.82 -69.55
N THR A 178 10.02 54.68 -69.40
CA THR A 178 11.25 54.36 -70.12
C THR A 178 11.14 53.02 -70.86
N SER A 179 12.04 52.78 -71.81
CA SER A 179 12.09 51.54 -72.57
C SER A 179 12.72 50.38 -71.80
N ASN A 180 13.64 50.67 -70.86
CA ASN A 180 14.31 49.68 -70.01
C ASN A 180 14.77 50.31 -68.67
N PHE A 181 15.24 49.45 -67.75
CA PHE A 181 15.74 49.86 -66.43
C PHE A 181 17.02 50.69 -66.47
N ALA A 182 17.89 50.49 -67.47
CA ALA A 182 19.09 51.30 -67.66
C ALA A 182 18.72 52.77 -67.92
N GLN A 183 17.83 53.02 -68.88
CA GLN A 183 17.31 54.36 -69.16
C GLN A 183 16.59 54.96 -67.94
N ALA A 184 15.82 54.16 -67.19
CA ALA A 184 15.17 54.64 -65.96
C ALA A 184 16.19 55.10 -64.91
N THR A 185 17.26 54.35 -64.75
CA THR A 185 18.37 54.67 -63.84
C THR A 185 19.08 55.95 -64.28
N ASP A 186 19.37 56.09 -65.57
CA ASP A 186 20.03 57.27 -66.13
C ASP A 186 19.18 58.55 -65.98
N MET A 187 17.85 58.42 -66.08
CA MET A 187 16.92 59.54 -65.85
C MET A 187 16.96 60.05 -64.41
N VAL A 188 17.16 59.17 -63.42
CA VAL A 188 17.32 59.55 -62.01
C VAL A 188 18.67 60.22 -61.77
N ILE A 189 19.75 59.68 -62.35
CA ILE A 189 21.08 60.27 -62.26
C ILE A 189 21.09 61.68 -62.88
N ALA A 190 20.41 61.84 -64.02
CA ALA A 190 20.25 63.12 -64.71
C ALA A 190 19.29 64.10 -64.01
N GLY A 191 18.65 63.72 -62.90
CA GLY A 191 17.72 64.55 -62.15
C GLY A 191 16.35 64.77 -62.82
N LYS A 192 16.02 63.99 -63.85
CA LYS A 192 14.71 64.04 -64.55
C LYS A 192 13.63 63.24 -63.84
N ALA A 193 14.02 62.33 -62.94
CA ALA A 193 13.14 61.61 -62.05
C ALA A 193 13.73 61.57 -60.63
N ASP A 194 12.86 61.42 -59.64
CA ASP A 194 13.22 61.42 -58.24
C ASP A 194 13.72 60.08 -57.71
N ALA A 195 13.20 58.99 -58.28
CA ALA A 195 13.54 57.62 -57.96
C ALA A 195 13.31 56.72 -59.18
N VAL A 196 14.00 55.58 -59.24
CA VAL A 196 13.67 54.47 -60.13
C VAL A 196 13.25 53.30 -59.27
N ILE A 197 12.17 52.64 -59.67
CA ILE A 197 11.85 51.32 -59.13
C ILE A 197 12.22 50.33 -60.20
N GLY A 198 13.07 49.38 -59.84
CA GLY A 198 13.43 48.34 -60.77
C GLY A 198 13.90 47.06 -60.09
N ASP A 199 13.91 46.02 -60.89
CA ASP A 199 14.48 44.73 -60.54
C ASP A 199 15.94 44.92 -60.13
N GLU A 200 16.22 44.65 -58.86
CA GLU A 200 17.47 45.02 -58.21
C GLU A 200 18.68 44.44 -58.93
N GLN A 201 18.60 43.20 -59.40
CA GLN A 201 19.71 42.55 -60.10
C GLN A 201 20.00 43.23 -61.45
N ILE A 202 18.98 43.78 -62.13
CA ILE A 202 19.12 44.47 -63.40
C ILE A 202 19.69 45.87 -63.18
N VAL A 203 19.12 46.61 -62.22
CA VAL A 203 19.59 47.95 -61.89
C VAL A 203 21.02 47.91 -61.34
N LEU A 204 21.34 46.96 -60.47
CA LEU A 204 22.71 46.77 -59.97
C LEU A 204 23.68 46.38 -61.08
N TYR A 205 23.29 45.53 -62.02
CA TYR A 205 24.13 45.20 -63.17
C TYR A 205 24.47 46.46 -64.00
N HIS A 206 23.47 47.32 -64.27
CA HIS A 206 23.70 48.60 -64.96
C HIS A 206 24.63 49.51 -64.16
N ILE A 207 24.42 49.62 -62.84
CA ILE A 207 25.24 50.45 -61.95
C ILE A 207 26.70 49.99 -61.95
N TYR A 208 26.94 48.69 -61.78
CA TYR A 208 28.30 48.15 -61.70
C TYR A 208 29.01 48.17 -63.06
N SER A 209 28.34 47.76 -64.13
CA SER A 209 28.91 47.72 -65.48
C SER A 209 29.29 49.09 -66.00
N ASN A 210 28.64 50.16 -65.53
CA ASN A 210 28.90 51.54 -65.94
C ASN A 210 29.59 52.40 -64.86
N HIS A 211 30.08 51.80 -63.77
CA HIS A 211 30.77 52.50 -62.67
C HIS A 211 29.95 53.64 -62.02
N LEU A 212 28.64 53.44 -61.83
CA LEU A 212 27.70 54.47 -61.34
C LEU A 212 27.46 54.40 -59.81
N THR A 213 28.27 53.65 -59.07
CA THR A 213 28.06 53.36 -57.63
C THR A 213 28.03 54.60 -56.75
N ASP A 214 28.75 55.65 -57.14
CA ASP A 214 28.82 56.90 -56.36
C ASP A 214 27.66 57.86 -56.66
N LEU A 215 26.88 57.60 -57.73
CA LEU A 215 25.83 58.51 -58.22
C LEU A 215 24.42 58.08 -57.80
N ILE A 216 24.23 56.79 -57.54
CA ILE A 216 22.92 56.24 -57.19
C ILE A 216 23.05 55.21 -56.07
N LYS A 217 22.06 55.18 -55.18
CA LYS A 217 21.99 54.25 -54.05
C LYS A 217 20.63 53.58 -53.99
N LYS A 218 20.62 52.35 -53.47
CA LYS A 218 19.42 51.63 -53.09
C LYS A 218 18.90 52.15 -51.73
N VAL A 219 17.59 52.29 -51.59
CA VAL A 219 16.94 52.71 -50.33
C VAL A 219 15.76 51.81 -49.98
N GLY A 220 15.56 51.64 -48.68
CA GLY A 220 14.44 50.86 -48.14
C GLY A 220 14.57 49.35 -48.31
N MET A 221 13.51 48.65 -47.91
CA MET A 221 13.33 47.24 -48.22
C MET A 221 12.74 47.08 -49.63
N PRO A 222 12.98 45.95 -50.32
CA PRO A 222 12.32 45.68 -51.58
C PRO A 222 10.79 45.75 -51.46
N LEU A 223 10.15 46.32 -52.48
CA LEU A 223 8.69 46.50 -52.57
C LEU A 223 7.98 45.15 -52.68
N TYR A 224 8.52 44.28 -53.54
CA TYR A 224 8.11 42.91 -53.73
C TYR A 224 9.30 42.10 -54.23
N VAL A 225 9.15 40.78 -54.25
CA VAL A 225 10.16 39.87 -54.79
C VAL A 225 9.53 39.09 -55.93
N GLY A 226 9.95 39.42 -57.15
CA GLY A 226 9.61 38.68 -58.36
C GLY A 226 10.16 37.25 -58.28
N GLN A 227 9.32 36.29 -58.62
CA GLN A 227 9.69 34.88 -58.65
C GLN A 227 10.02 34.50 -60.09
N ASN A 228 11.30 34.56 -60.44
CA ASN A 228 11.75 34.26 -61.80
C ASN A 228 11.87 32.75 -61.98
N CYS A 229 11.14 32.22 -62.96
CA CYS A 229 11.04 30.81 -63.28
C CYS A 229 11.25 30.59 -64.78
N MET A 230 11.51 29.35 -65.18
CA MET A 230 11.28 28.95 -66.57
C MET A 230 9.80 28.62 -66.74
N GLY A 231 9.25 28.90 -67.90
CA GLY A 231 7.88 28.52 -68.25
C GLY A 231 7.88 27.52 -69.40
N VAL A 232 7.05 26.48 -69.31
CA VAL A 232 6.73 25.62 -70.45
C VAL A 232 5.25 25.71 -70.75
N LYS A 233 4.83 25.40 -71.97
CA LYS A 233 3.40 25.37 -72.31
C LYS A 233 2.65 24.42 -71.37
N HIS A 234 1.49 24.86 -70.87
CA HIS A 234 0.66 24.06 -69.96
C HIS A 234 0.38 22.66 -70.51
N GLY A 235 0.54 21.65 -69.65
CA GLY A 235 0.41 20.22 -69.97
C GLY A 235 1.74 19.54 -70.30
N ASN A 236 2.86 20.26 -70.41
CA ASN A 236 4.19 19.69 -70.63
C ASN A 236 4.93 19.40 -69.31
N HIS A 237 4.27 18.62 -68.43
CA HIS A 237 4.78 18.28 -67.10
C HIS A 237 6.10 17.49 -67.15
N VAL A 238 6.35 16.74 -68.22
CA VAL A 238 7.60 15.97 -68.37
C VAL A 238 8.79 16.90 -68.51
N LEU A 239 8.72 17.91 -69.39
CA LEU A 239 9.79 18.88 -69.55
C LEU A 239 9.94 19.76 -68.30
N GLN A 240 8.82 20.19 -67.71
CA GLN A 240 8.82 20.94 -66.45
C GLN A 240 9.53 20.16 -65.32
N SER A 241 9.24 18.87 -65.18
CA SER A 241 9.86 17.99 -64.18
C SER A 241 11.38 17.87 -64.39
N ILE A 242 11.82 17.68 -65.64
CA ILE A 242 13.26 17.63 -65.99
C ILE A 242 13.95 18.93 -65.58
N LEU A 243 13.37 20.09 -65.94
CA LEU A 243 13.93 21.39 -65.59
C LEU A 243 13.94 21.60 -64.07
N ASN A 244 12.89 21.17 -63.36
CA ASN A 244 12.83 21.21 -61.91
C ASN A 244 13.95 20.40 -61.26
N LYS A 245 14.18 19.15 -61.68
CA LYS A 245 15.30 18.34 -61.18
C LYS A 245 16.64 19.01 -61.44
N GLY A 246 16.79 19.63 -62.60
CA GLY A 246 17.99 20.39 -62.96
C GLY A 246 18.23 21.57 -62.01
N ILE A 247 17.19 22.36 -61.75
CA ILE A 247 17.28 23.50 -60.83
C ILE A 247 17.54 23.03 -59.39
N SER A 248 16.93 21.91 -58.94
CA SER A 248 17.14 21.37 -57.59
C SER A 248 18.59 20.94 -57.42
N LEU A 249 19.11 20.21 -58.39
CA LEU A 249 20.50 19.78 -58.39
C LEU A 249 21.46 20.97 -58.48
N ALA A 250 21.13 22.01 -59.25
CA ALA A 250 21.93 23.23 -59.32
C ALA A 250 21.98 23.96 -57.96
N LYS A 251 20.87 23.95 -57.20
CA LYS A 251 20.82 24.49 -55.82
C LYS A 251 21.65 23.65 -54.86
N GLU A 252 21.46 22.33 -54.87
CA GLU A 252 22.17 21.40 -53.97
C GLU A 252 23.68 21.40 -54.20
N THR A 253 24.13 21.47 -55.45
CA THR A 253 25.56 21.50 -55.81
C THR A 253 26.20 22.87 -55.61
N GLY A 254 25.43 23.90 -55.23
CA GLY A 254 25.90 25.29 -55.15
C GLY A 254 26.19 25.93 -56.51
N THR A 255 25.85 25.26 -57.62
CA THR A 255 26.05 25.80 -58.97
C THR A 255 25.21 27.06 -59.19
N LEU A 256 23.97 27.08 -58.70
CA LEU A 256 23.09 28.24 -58.84
C LEU A 256 23.62 29.46 -58.07
N ASP A 257 24.15 29.24 -56.86
CA ASP A 257 24.83 30.29 -56.08
C ASP A 257 26.11 30.77 -56.78
N ARG A 258 26.86 29.86 -57.41
CA ARG A 258 28.03 30.22 -58.22
C ARG A 258 27.67 31.08 -59.42
N ILE A 259 26.65 30.71 -60.19
CA ILE A 259 26.13 31.52 -61.32
C ILE A 259 25.73 32.90 -60.80
N ASN A 260 24.98 32.97 -59.72
CA ASN A 260 24.59 34.25 -59.11
C ASN A 260 25.79 35.10 -58.69
N THR A 261 26.84 34.47 -58.13
CA THR A 261 28.07 35.16 -57.70
C THR A 261 28.92 35.62 -58.88
N THR A 262 29.00 34.85 -59.97
CA THR A 262 29.74 35.23 -61.18
C THR A 262 29.18 36.51 -61.79
N TRP A 263 27.85 36.63 -61.85
CA TRP A 263 27.18 37.72 -62.55
C TRP A 263 26.96 38.97 -61.70
N LEU A 264 26.77 38.84 -60.39
CA LEU A 264 26.41 39.94 -59.49
C LEU A 264 27.46 40.21 -58.39
N GLY A 265 28.55 39.43 -58.37
CA GLY A 265 29.54 39.46 -57.30
C GLY A 265 29.04 38.81 -56.01
N ILE A 266 29.87 38.86 -54.96
CA ILE A 266 29.49 38.39 -53.63
C ILE A 266 28.46 39.37 -53.07
N GLN A 267 27.17 39.01 -53.12
CA GLN A 267 26.23 39.64 -52.22
C GLN A 267 26.65 39.26 -50.80
N TYR A 268 27.12 40.24 -50.02
CA TYR A 268 27.17 40.12 -48.57
C TYR A 268 25.71 39.93 -48.11
N LYS A 269 25.23 38.69 -48.12
CA LYS A 269 24.10 38.30 -47.29
C LYS A 269 24.56 38.67 -45.89
N VAL A 270 24.03 39.77 -45.33
CA VAL A 270 24.20 40.07 -43.92
C VAL A 270 23.76 38.80 -43.22
N GLY A 271 24.74 38.02 -42.76
CA GLY A 271 24.48 36.69 -42.23
C GLY A 271 23.41 36.86 -41.17
N LYS A 272 22.38 36.00 -41.20
CA LYS A 272 21.43 35.95 -40.09
C LYS A 272 22.27 36.00 -38.81
N PRO A 273 21.95 36.90 -37.84
CA PRO A 273 22.77 37.10 -36.66
C PRO A 273 23.21 35.76 -36.09
N PHE A 274 24.45 35.65 -35.59
CA PHE A 274 25.01 34.38 -35.09
C PHE A 274 24.00 33.55 -34.28
N VAL A 275 23.21 34.23 -33.44
CA VAL A 275 22.09 33.68 -32.66
C VAL A 275 21.05 32.97 -33.51
N VAL A 276 20.58 33.57 -34.61
CA VAL A 276 19.54 33.02 -35.50
C VAL A 276 20.09 31.87 -36.35
N ARG A 277 21.32 31.98 -36.85
CA ARG A 277 21.97 30.91 -37.61
C ARG A 277 22.19 29.66 -36.75
N ASN A 278 22.55 29.88 -35.49
CA ASN A 278 22.85 28.81 -34.55
C ASN A 278 21.65 28.47 -33.65
N LEU A 279 20.48 29.08 -33.84
CA LEU A 279 19.32 28.91 -32.97
C LEU A 279 18.91 27.44 -32.87
N ASN A 280 18.93 26.70 -33.97
CA ASN A 280 18.64 25.27 -33.96
C ASN A 280 19.66 24.48 -33.13
N TYR A 281 20.96 24.82 -33.22
CA TYR A 281 22.00 24.21 -32.38
C TYR A 281 21.86 24.61 -30.90
N PHE A 282 21.44 25.84 -30.61
CA PHE A 282 21.14 26.29 -29.25
C PHE A 282 19.90 25.59 -28.69
N LEU A 283 18.86 25.41 -29.49
CA LEU A 283 17.64 24.70 -29.08
C LEU A 283 17.91 23.21 -28.87
N THR A 284 18.70 22.56 -29.72
CA THR A 284 19.05 21.14 -29.53
C THR A 284 19.99 20.94 -28.35
N SER A 285 21.00 21.81 -28.15
CA SER A 285 21.87 21.76 -26.98
C SER A 285 21.12 22.08 -25.67
N ALA A 286 20.21 23.05 -25.68
CA ALA A 286 19.34 23.33 -24.54
C ALA A 286 18.40 22.15 -24.24
N GLY A 287 17.82 21.53 -25.28
CA GLY A 287 17.01 20.31 -25.13
C GLY A 287 17.80 19.16 -24.52
N LEU A 288 19.04 18.95 -24.97
CA LEU A 288 19.94 17.92 -24.43
C LEU A 288 20.31 18.19 -22.96
N LEU A 289 20.61 19.45 -22.62
CA LEU A 289 20.90 19.86 -21.24
C LEU A 289 19.69 19.68 -20.32
N ILE A 290 18.48 20.03 -20.78
CA ILE A 290 17.24 19.82 -20.03
C ILE A 290 16.98 18.32 -19.84
N ALA A 291 17.20 17.49 -20.86
CA ALA A 291 17.06 16.04 -20.77
C ALA A 291 18.07 15.43 -19.76
N LEU A 292 19.33 15.85 -19.80
CA LEU A 292 20.36 15.44 -18.84
C LEU A 292 20.03 15.89 -17.41
N ALA A 293 19.54 17.12 -17.24
CA ALA A 293 19.10 17.64 -15.95
C ALA A 293 17.88 16.86 -15.41
N LEU A 294 16.92 16.52 -16.27
CA LEU A 294 15.77 15.68 -15.91
C LEU A 294 16.20 14.26 -15.51
N LEU A 295 17.14 13.65 -16.24
CA LEU A 295 17.69 12.34 -15.89
C LEU A 295 18.44 12.37 -14.56
N ALA A 296 19.27 13.38 -14.33
CA ALA A 296 19.97 13.58 -13.07
C ALA A 296 18.98 13.83 -11.91
N TRP A 297 17.91 14.60 -12.15
CA TRP A 297 16.86 14.86 -11.17
C TRP A 297 16.07 13.59 -10.82
N LEU A 298 15.66 12.80 -11.82
CA LEU A 298 15.00 11.50 -11.63
C LEU A 298 15.89 10.51 -10.91
N TRP A 299 17.18 10.47 -11.25
CA TRP A 299 18.18 9.65 -10.56
C TRP A 299 18.32 10.07 -9.10
N ASN A 300 18.39 11.37 -8.81
CA ASN A 300 18.48 11.90 -7.45
C ASN A 300 17.23 11.57 -6.63
N ILE A 301 16.03 11.65 -7.21
CA ILE A 301 14.78 11.20 -6.57
C ILE A 301 14.82 9.70 -6.28
N ARG A 302 15.20 8.87 -7.27
CA ARG A 302 15.30 7.42 -7.10
C ARG A 302 16.33 7.06 -6.01
N LEU A 303 17.46 7.75 -6.00
CA LEU A 303 18.51 7.58 -5.01
C LEU A 303 18.00 7.95 -3.62
N ARG A 304 17.33 9.08 -3.45
CA ARG A 304 16.70 9.47 -2.17
C ARG A 304 15.69 8.45 -1.66
N ILE A 305 14.83 7.93 -2.55
CA ILE A 305 13.85 6.89 -2.18
C ILE A 305 14.56 5.59 -1.76
N LEU A 306 15.61 5.18 -2.48
CA LEU A 306 16.36 3.97 -2.16
C LEU A 306 17.13 4.11 -0.84
N VAL A 307 17.79 5.26 -0.64
CA VAL A 307 18.50 5.59 0.61
C VAL A 307 17.52 5.64 1.76
N ASN A 308 16.37 6.30 1.62
CA ASN A 308 15.36 6.33 2.68
C ASN A 308 14.80 4.94 2.97
N LYS A 309 14.55 4.10 1.97
CA LYS A 309 14.11 2.71 2.21
C LYS A 309 15.16 1.87 2.92
N ARG A 310 16.45 2.03 2.60
CA ARG A 310 17.54 1.32 3.30
C ARG A 310 17.75 1.88 4.71
N ALA A 311 17.65 3.19 4.89
CA ALA A 311 17.74 3.84 6.19
C ALA A 311 16.56 3.45 7.09
N GLU A 312 15.33 3.41 6.56
CA GLU A 312 14.16 2.91 7.26
C GLU A 312 14.27 1.41 7.56
N ALA A 313 14.73 0.58 6.61
CA ALA A 313 14.90 -0.85 6.86
C ALA A 313 15.98 -1.13 7.92
N LEU A 314 17.09 -0.38 7.90
CA LEU A 314 18.15 -0.49 8.90
C LEU A 314 17.67 0.02 10.26
N SER A 315 17.01 1.19 10.30
CA SER A 315 16.44 1.74 11.53
C SER A 315 15.33 0.84 12.09
N HIS A 316 14.52 0.20 11.24
CA HIS A 316 13.47 -0.72 11.65
C HIS A 316 14.07 -2.03 12.17
N SER A 317 15.10 -2.57 11.52
CA SER A 317 15.82 -3.76 12.00
C SER A 317 16.53 -3.48 13.33
N GLU A 318 17.22 -2.35 13.46
CA GLU A 318 17.91 -1.94 14.69
C GLU A 318 16.92 -1.67 15.83
N ALA A 319 15.81 -0.97 15.56
CA ALA A 319 14.75 -0.73 16.53
C ALA A 319 14.06 -2.04 16.94
N THR A 320 13.83 -2.96 16.01
CA THR A 320 13.24 -4.27 16.28
C THR A 320 14.16 -5.12 17.15
N LEU A 321 15.47 -5.19 16.82
CA LEU A 321 16.44 -5.91 17.65
C LEU A 321 16.57 -5.29 19.03
N ARG A 322 16.66 -3.95 19.14
CA ARG A 322 16.65 -3.26 20.45
C ARG A 322 15.38 -3.55 21.23
N ALA A 323 14.21 -3.57 20.58
CA ALA A 323 12.93 -3.85 21.24
C ALA A 323 12.81 -5.30 21.69
N ILE A 324 13.25 -6.27 20.88
CA ILE A 324 13.29 -7.69 21.24
C ILE A 324 14.24 -7.89 22.42
N LEU A 325 15.44 -7.31 22.37
CA LEU A 325 16.42 -7.45 23.43
C LEU A 325 15.98 -6.75 24.72
N ALA A 326 15.40 -5.54 24.64
CA ALA A 326 14.95 -4.78 25.81
C ALA A 326 13.73 -5.42 26.51
N ASN A 327 12.81 -6.01 25.74
CA ASN A 327 11.61 -6.65 26.27
C ASN A 327 11.75 -8.18 26.42
N SER A 328 12.93 -8.75 26.12
CA SER A 328 13.18 -10.17 26.37
C SER A 328 13.04 -10.43 27.87
N PRO A 329 12.27 -11.45 28.29
CA PRO A 329 12.20 -11.86 29.69
C PRO A 329 13.50 -12.53 30.17
N LEU A 330 14.36 -12.95 29.23
CA LEU A 330 15.66 -13.54 29.52
C LEU A 330 16.72 -12.46 29.68
N GLY A 331 17.60 -12.63 30.66
CA GLY A 331 18.79 -11.80 30.81
C GLY A 331 19.82 -12.19 29.76
N ILE A 332 20.04 -11.35 28.76
CA ILE A 332 20.98 -11.60 27.66
C ILE A 332 22.19 -10.70 27.84
N GLY A 333 23.39 -11.29 27.80
CA GLY A 333 24.66 -10.61 27.88
C GLY A 333 25.63 -11.11 26.80
N LEU A 334 26.49 -10.21 26.34
CA LEU A 334 27.65 -10.53 25.52
C LEU A 334 28.88 -10.51 26.41
N VAL A 335 29.67 -11.59 26.39
CA VAL A 335 30.83 -11.77 27.25
C VAL A 335 32.06 -12.01 26.40
N LYS A 336 33.15 -11.28 26.67
CA LYS A 336 34.47 -11.48 26.04
C LYS A 336 35.50 -11.57 27.15
N ASN A 337 36.36 -12.60 27.14
CA ASN A 337 37.38 -12.81 28.18
C ASN A 337 36.83 -12.81 29.62
N GLN A 338 35.67 -13.45 29.83
CA GLN A 338 34.94 -13.50 31.12
C GLN A 338 34.44 -12.14 31.65
N VAL A 339 34.52 -11.09 30.83
CA VAL A 339 34.01 -9.75 31.14
C VAL A 339 32.75 -9.50 30.33
N MET A 340 31.71 -8.99 30.99
CA MET A 340 30.47 -8.59 30.32
C MET A 340 30.72 -7.34 29.48
N VAL A 341 30.57 -7.43 28.16
CA VAL A 341 30.78 -6.33 27.21
C VAL A 341 29.49 -5.56 26.96
N TRP A 342 28.36 -6.26 27.00
CA TRP A 342 27.04 -5.67 26.81
C TRP A 342 25.99 -6.54 27.51
N HIS A 343 24.87 -5.95 27.93
CA HIS A 343 23.71 -6.69 28.41
C HIS A 343 22.39 -6.00 28.10
N ASN A 344 21.31 -6.77 28.13
CA ASN A 344 19.95 -6.26 27.99
C ASN A 344 19.35 -5.83 29.35
N GLN A 345 18.20 -5.14 29.28
CA GLN A 345 17.53 -4.61 30.47
C GLN A 345 17.11 -5.71 31.47
N ALA A 346 16.73 -6.89 30.97
CA ALA A 346 16.33 -7.99 31.84
C ALA A 346 17.49 -8.55 32.66
N LEU A 347 18.71 -8.65 32.11
CA LEU A 347 19.87 -9.10 32.86
C LEU A 347 20.26 -8.10 33.96
N GLY A 348 20.16 -6.80 33.66
CA GLY A 348 20.33 -5.73 34.64
C GLY A 348 19.37 -5.85 35.82
N LYS A 349 18.06 -5.95 35.53
CA LYS A 349 17.03 -6.15 36.55
C LYS A 349 17.24 -7.44 37.36
N MET A 350 17.58 -8.54 36.70
CA MET A 350 17.78 -9.85 37.34
C MET A 350 18.91 -9.81 38.37
N LEU A 351 20.03 -9.17 38.01
CA LEU A 351 21.22 -9.05 38.86
C LEU A 351 21.19 -7.83 39.80
N GLY A 352 20.11 -7.02 39.77
CA GLY A 352 19.88 -5.91 40.69
C GLY A 352 20.72 -4.65 40.39
N SER A 353 21.04 -4.39 39.12
CA SER A 353 21.86 -3.22 38.71
C SER A 353 21.37 -2.58 37.41
N GLY A 354 21.77 -1.32 37.19
CA GLY A 354 21.36 -0.55 36.01
C GLY A 354 22.11 -0.94 34.74
N LEU A 355 21.54 -0.58 33.58
CA LEU A 355 22.02 -0.87 32.19
C LEU A 355 23.49 -0.50 31.88
N LYS A 356 24.22 0.16 32.78
CA LYS A 356 25.63 0.57 32.57
C LYS A 356 26.59 0.07 33.66
N GLU A 357 26.07 -0.50 34.75
CA GLU A 357 26.90 -0.88 35.90
C GLU A 357 27.48 -2.30 35.76
N LEU A 358 26.84 -3.14 34.94
CA LEU A 358 27.28 -4.52 34.67
C LEU A 358 28.33 -4.61 33.56
N ASP A 359 28.31 -3.69 32.60
CA ASP A 359 29.29 -3.68 31.51
C ASP A 359 30.69 -3.41 32.09
N GLY A 360 31.66 -4.25 31.75
CA GLY A 360 33.01 -4.25 32.28
C GLY A 360 33.22 -5.07 33.56
N GLN A 361 32.17 -5.63 34.17
CA GLN A 361 32.30 -6.51 35.33
C GLN A 361 32.71 -7.94 34.91
N ASN A 362 33.51 -8.59 35.74
CA ASN A 362 33.87 -10.00 35.57
C ASN A 362 32.73 -10.91 36.06
N LEU A 363 32.42 -11.97 35.30
CA LEU A 363 31.33 -12.89 35.61
C LEU A 363 31.45 -13.56 36.99
N ALA A 364 32.66 -13.77 37.50
CA ALA A 364 32.90 -14.43 38.79
C ALA A 364 32.19 -13.74 39.97
N LYS A 365 31.91 -12.44 39.86
CA LYS A 365 31.23 -11.63 40.87
C LYS A 365 29.75 -12.02 41.06
N PHE A 366 29.13 -12.64 40.05
CA PHE A 366 27.73 -13.06 40.09
C PHE A 366 27.56 -14.51 40.52
N PHE A 367 28.58 -15.12 41.13
CA PHE A 367 28.53 -16.48 41.67
C PHE A 367 28.78 -16.48 43.19
N PRO A 368 28.20 -17.43 43.95
CA PRO A 368 28.30 -17.47 45.42
C PRO A 368 29.72 -17.58 45.96
N ASN A 369 30.60 -18.24 45.22
CA ASN A 369 32.01 -18.38 45.57
C ASN A 369 32.83 -18.78 44.33
N ALA A 370 34.16 -18.66 44.43
CA ALA A 370 35.09 -18.99 43.36
C ALA A 370 35.03 -20.47 42.92
N VAL A 371 34.64 -21.38 43.83
CA VAL A 371 34.50 -22.81 43.52
C VAL A 371 33.27 -23.08 42.64
N ALA A 372 32.14 -22.42 42.94
CA ALA A 372 30.92 -22.49 42.15
C ALA A 372 31.14 -21.89 40.76
N PHE A 373 31.80 -20.74 40.68
CA PHE A 373 32.20 -20.15 39.41
C PHE A 373 33.10 -21.08 38.60
N GLY A 374 34.18 -21.59 39.21
CA GLY A 374 35.13 -22.47 38.52
C GLY A 374 34.49 -23.77 38.00
N ARG A 375 33.58 -24.37 38.77
CA ARG A 375 32.83 -25.55 38.34
C ARG A 375 31.91 -25.22 37.15
N THR A 376 31.10 -24.17 37.26
CA THR A 376 30.18 -23.78 36.18
C THR A 376 30.94 -23.36 34.92
N ALA A 377 32.04 -22.61 35.06
CA ALA A 377 32.88 -22.21 33.94
C ALA A 377 33.55 -23.41 33.24
N ALA A 378 34.00 -24.41 34.00
CA ALA A 378 34.57 -25.64 33.43
C ALA A 378 33.51 -26.48 32.69
N THR A 379 32.30 -26.62 33.26
CA THR A 379 31.19 -27.32 32.60
C THR A 379 30.76 -26.61 31.31
N ILE A 380 30.58 -25.29 31.37
CA ILE A 380 30.23 -24.48 30.20
C ILE A 380 31.33 -24.55 29.14
N GLY A 381 32.61 -24.43 29.54
CA GLY A 381 33.74 -24.49 28.62
C GLY A 381 33.86 -25.83 27.90
N ASN A 382 33.68 -26.95 28.61
CA ASN A 382 33.71 -28.28 28.00
C ASN A 382 32.54 -28.47 27.02
N SER A 383 31.31 -28.13 27.41
CA SER A 383 30.14 -28.27 26.53
C SER A 383 30.20 -27.33 25.32
N LEU A 384 30.67 -26.08 25.48
CA LEU A 384 30.86 -25.16 24.36
C LEU A 384 31.87 -25.71 23.33
N ASN A 385 32.97 -26.33 23.80
CA ASN A 385 33.98 -26.91 22.90
C ASN A 385 33.51 -28.19 22.20
N GLU A 386 32.57 -28.94 22.80
CA GLU A 386 32.05 -30.19 22.21
C GLU A 386 30.86 -29.95 21.27
N THR A 387 29.93 -29.06 21.63
CA THR A 387 28.64 -28.90 20.94
C THR A 387 28.37 -27.49 20.40
N GLY A 388 29.22 -26.50 20.70
CA GLY A 388 29.02 -25.09 20.31
C GLY A 388 28.03 -24.31 21.17
N GLU A 389 27.26 -25.02 22.00
CA GLU A 389 26.28 -24.49 22.96
C GLU A 389 26.43 -25.22 24.31
N ALA A 390 26.12 -24.54 25.41
CA ALA A 390 26.15 -25.10 26.76
C ALA A 390 24.98 -24.62 27.60
N VAL A 391 24.37 -25.53 28.37
CA VAL A 391 23.27 -25.21 29.29
C VAL A 391 23.60 -25.76 30.67
N VAL A 392 23.58 -24.90 31.68
CA VAL A 392 23.88 -25.29 33.07
C VAL A 392 22.91 -24.61 34.04
N GLU A 393 22.32 -25.39 34.93
CA GLU A 393 21.67 -24.85 36.12
C GLU A 393 22.74 -24.49 37.16
N THR A 394 22.70 -23.26 37.66
CA THR A 394 23.64 -22.77 38.66
C THR A 394 22.98 -21.77 39.59
N LYS A 395 23.67 -21.43 40.67
CA LYS A 395 23.26 -20.33 41.55
C LYS A 395 24.00 -19.08 41.14
N CYS A 396 23.24 -18.04 40.80
CA CYS A 396 23.77 -16.71 40.60
C CYS A 396 23.55 -15.87 41.86
N VAL A 397 24.27 -14.76 41.97
CA VAL A 397 24.15 -13.80 43.08
C VAL A 397 23.93 -12.41 42.50
N ARG A 398 22.93 -11.71 43.03
CA ARG A 398 22.69 -10.31 42.71
C ARG A 398 23.78 -9.43 43.31
N MET A 399 23.85 -8.17 42.86
CA MET A 399 24.80 -7.20 43.40
C MET A 399 24.62 -6.91 44.91
N ASP A 400 23.43 -7.17 45.46
CA ASP A 400 23.13 -7.05 46.89
C ASP A 400 23.51 -8.29 47.72
N GLY A 401 24.04 -9.34 47.09
CA GLY A 401 24.41 -10.60 47.74
C GLY A 401 23.29 -11.65 47.81
N THR A 402 22.09 -11.37 47.31
CA THR A 402 21.00 -12.36 47.30
C THR A 402 21.25 -13.45 46.25
N ALA A 403 21.13 -14.71 46.66
CA ALA A 403 21.26 -15.85 45.76
C ALA A 403 19.96 -16.10 44.98
N LEU A 404 20.08 -16.47 43.72
CA LEU A 404 18.97 -16.83 42.83
C LEU A 404 19.32 -18.08 42.04
N ASP A 405 18.33 -18.94 41.82
CA ASP A 405 18.49 -20.13 41.00
C ASP A 405 18.35 -19.74 39.52
N CYS A 406 19.36 -20.07 38.72
CA CYS A 406 19.47 -19.65 37.34
C CYS A 406 19.75 -20.81 36.41
N VAL A 407 19.13 -20.79 35.23
CA VAL A 407 19.59 -21.57 34.08
C VAL A 407 20.36 -20.63 33.18
N VAL A 408 21.59 -20.99 32.84
CA VAL A 408 22.46 -20.20 31.98
C VAL A 408 22.71 -20.99 30.70
N HIS A 409 22.35 -20.39 29.56
CA HIS A 409 22.65 -20.87 28.22
C HIS A 409 23.78 -20.03 27.62
N CYS A 410 24.79 -20.69 27.05
CA CYS A 410 25.92 -20.03 26.41
C CYS A 410 26.07 -20.53 24.97
N ALA A 411 26.40 -19.64 24.04
CA ALA A 411 26.70 -19.99 22.64
C ALA A 411 27.78 -19.06 22.06
N PHE A 412 28.59 -19.57 21.14
CA PHE A 412 29.59 -18.76 20.42
C PHE A 412 28.94 -17.81 19.42
N LEU A 413 29.49 -16.60 19.29
CA LEU A 413 29.05 -15.61 18.31
C LEU A 413 29.94 -15.62 17.06
N GLY A 414 29.68 -16.53 16.12
CA GLY A 414 30.19 -16.49 14.73
C GLY A 414 31.61 -17.03 14.47
N ASP A 415 31.89 -17.28 13.18
CA ASP A 415 33.03 -18.06 12.65
C ASP A 415 34.26 -17.24 12.16
N GLY A 416 34.48 -16.00 12.61
CA GLY A 416 35.53 -15.15 12.03
C GLY A 416 36.18 -14.09 12.93
N GLU A 417 37.52 -14.14 12.99
CA GLU A 417 38.54 -13.18 13.48
C GLU A 417 38.43 -12.56 14.88
N ASP A 418 37.28 -12.59 15.55
CA ASP A 418 37.06 -11.96 16.87
C ASP A 418 36.80 -13.00 17.98
N GLY A 419 37.47 -14.16 17.84
CA GLY A 419 37.16 -15.49 18.36
C GLY A 419 37.09 -15.76 19.88
N ASP A 420 36.59 -14.83 20.70
CA ASP A 420 36.40 -15.07 22.15
C ASP A 420 35.09 -14.48 22.72
N ALA A 421 34.12 -14.14 21.86
CA ALA A 421 32.83 -13.59 22.30
C ALA A 421 31.74 -14.67 22.43
N ILE A 422 31.16 -14.77 23.64
CA ILE A 422 30.11 -15.73 24.00
C ILE A 422 28.84 -14.93 24.32
N ILE A 423 27.71 -15.33 23.73
CA ILE A 423 26.39 -14.87 24.19
C ILE A 423 25.98 -15.73 25.38
N VAL A 424 25.61 -15.08 26.47
CA VAL A 424 25.09 -15.69 27.68
C VAL A 424 23.63 -15.28 27.85
N MET A 425 22.74 -16.24 28.00
CA MET A 425 21.33 -16.04 28.32
C MET A 425 21.06 -16.67 29.68
N ALA A 426 20.63 -15.87 30.65
CA ALA A 426 20.31 -16.32 32.00
C ALA A 426 18.82 -16.16 32.27
N GLN A 427 18.23 -17.19 32.87
CA GLN A 427 16.84 -17.22 33.29
C GLN A 427 16.75 -17.49 34.79
N ASP A 428 16.11 -16.58 35.53
CA ASP A 428 15.75 -16.82 36.93
C ASP A 428 14.62 -17.85 36.99
N ILE A 429 14.89 -19.00 37.61
CA ILE A 429 13.93 -20.10 37.81
C ILE A 429 13.49 -20.21 39.28
N SER A 430 13.80 -19.22 40.11
CA SER A 430 13.46 -19.23 41.54
C SER A 430 11.96 -19.30 41.75
N GLU A 431 11.17 -18.51 41.02
CA GLU A 431 9.71 -18.52 41.10
C GLU A 431 9.12 -19.85 40.60
N GLN A 432 9.67 -20.41 39.52
CA GLN A 432 9.25 -21.72 39.00
C GLN A 432 9.50 -22.84 40.02
N LYS A 433 10.68 -22.87 40.65
CA LYS A 433 11.00 -23.84 41.71
C LYS A 433 10.11 -23.64 42.93
N GLN A 434 9.78 -22.40 43.31
CA GLN A 434 8.85 -22.12 44.40
C GLN A 434 7.40 -22.53 44.07
N ALA A 435 6.93 -22.29 42.86
CA ALA A 435 5.60 -22.70 42.41
C ALA A 435 5.45 -24.22 42.37
N GLN A 436 6.49 -24.92 41.87
CA GLN A 436 6.53 -26.38 41.88
C GLN A 436 6.54 -26.93 43.31
N THR A 437 7.33 -26.34 44.20
CA THR A 437 7.36 -26.73 45.61
C THR A 437 6.01 -26.49 46.29
N LYS A 438 5.38 -25.32 46.07
CA LYS A 438 4.04 -25.01 46.59
C LYS A 438 2.97 -25.94 46.05
N LEU A 439 3.06 -26.36 44.78
CA LEU A 439 2.14 -27.32 44.18
C LEU A 439 2.26 -28.67 44.89
N ILE A 440 3.49 -29.18 45.03
CA ILE A 440 3.77 -30.43 45.76
C ILE A 440 3.26 -30.33 47.21
N GLU A 441 3.59 -29.25 47.93
CA GLU A 441 3.11 -29.02 49.30
C GLU A 441 1.57 -28.95 49.38
N SER A 442 0.92 -28.33 48.39
CA SER A 442 -0.54 -28.27 48.33
C SER A 442 -1.18 -29.63 48.06
N GLU A 443 -0.63 -30.42 47.14
CA GLU A 443 -1.10 -31.78 46.84
C GLU A 443 -0.94 -32.69 48.07
N GLU A 444 0.21 -32.62 48.76
CA GLU A 444 0.41 -33.36 50.00
C GLU A 444 -0.53 -32.90 51.11
N ARG A 445 -0.77 -31.59 51.24
CA ARG A 445 -1.73 -31.05 52.20
C ARG A 445 -3.15 -31.52 51.93
N TYR A 446 -3.62 -31.52 50.68
CA TYR A 446 -4.94 -32.01 50.31
C TYR A 446 -5.07 -33.53 50.53
N ARG A 447 -4.04 -34.30 50.20
CA ARG A 447 -3.97 -35.75 50.50
C ARG A 447 -4.14 -36.02 52.00
N LEU A 448 -3.38 -35.33 52.85
CA LEU A 448 -3.46 -35.49 54.31
C LEU A 448 -4.84 -35.10 54.87
N LEU A 449 -5.45 -34.02 54.37
CA LEU A 449 -6.80 -33.63 54.79
C LEU A 449 -7.84 -34.70 54.45
N ALA A 450 -7.75 -35.30 53.26
CA ALA A 450 -8.65 -36.37 52.85
C ALA A 450 -8.41 -37.69 53.60
N GLU A 451 -7.15 -38.02 53.95
CA GLU A 451 -6.81 -39.21 54.75
C GLU A 451 -7.27 -39.12 56.20
N HIS A 452 -7.35 -37.92 56.78
CA HIS A 452 -7.74 -37.69 58.17
C HIS A 452 -9.19 -37.24 58.38
N ALA A 453 -9.97 -37.02 57.31
CA ALA A 453 -11.39 -36.69 57.41
C ALA A 453 -12.17 -37.81 58.12
N SER A 454 -13.08 -37.48 59.04
CA SER A 454 -13.92 -38.52 59.69
C SER A 454 -15.06 -38.98 58.78
N ASP A 455 -15.60 -38.08 57.98
CA ASP A 455 -16.61 -38.39 56.98
C ASP A 455 -15.97 -38.99 55.72
N VAL A 456 -16.74 -39.78 54.99
CA VAL A 456 -16.26 -40.42 53.75
C VAL A 456 -16.49 -39.47 52.58
N ILE A 457 -15.40 -38.91 52.06
CA ILE A 457 -15.38 -38.18 50.79
C ILE A 457 -15.35 -39.19 49.64
N TRP A 458 -16.18 -39.00 48.63
CA TRP A 458 -16.25 -39.87 47.45
C TRP A 458 -16.60 -39.07 46.19
N SER A 459 -16.24 -39.61 45.03
CA SER A 459 -16.69 -39.11 43.73
C SER A 459 -17.10 -40.26 42.82
N ILE A 460 -18.08 -40.03 41.96
CA ILE A 460 -18.57 -40.99 40.96
C ILE A 460 -18.59 -40.34 39.57
N ASP A 461 -18.19 -41.09 38.55
CA ASP A 461 -18.18 -40.62 37.17
C ASP A 461 -19.58 -40.56 36.53
N LYS A 462 -19.60 -40.28 35.22
CA LYS A 462 -20.81 -40.19 34.40
C LYS A 462 -21.55 -41.51 34.26
N ASP A 463 -20.88 -42.63 34.47
CA ASP A 463 -21.44 -43.99 34.43
C ASP A 463 -21.83 -44.48 35.84
N PHE A 464 -21.87 -43.57 36.83
CA PHE A 464 -22.18 -43.85 38.24
C PHE A 464 -21.23 -44.87 38.87
N LYS A 465 -19.96 -44.90 38.44
CA LYS A 465 -18.91 -45.70 39.07
C LYS A 465 -18.08 -44.85 40.00
N VAL A 466 -17.71 -45.41 41.15
CA VAL A 466 -16.87 -44.71 42.13
C VAL A 466 -15.47 -44.50 41.55
N THR A 467 -15.05 -43.25 41.37
CA THR A 467 -13.72 -42.89 40.87
C THR A 467 -12.72 -42.62 41.99
N TYR A 468 -13.21 -42.12 43.12
CA TYR A 468 -12.40 -41.88 44.31
C TYR A 468 -13.24 -42.12 45.57
N VAL A 469 -12.58 -42.63 46.61
CA VAL A 469 -13.12 -42.66 47.96
C VAL A 469 -11.99 -42.50 48.96
N SER A 470 -12.20 -41.66 49.97
CA SER A 470 -11.27 -41.46 51.07
C SER A 470 -11.11 -42.75 51.93
N PRO A 471 -9.94 -42.95 52.59
CA PRO A 471 -9.68 -44.11 53.44
C PRO A 471 -10.69 -44.33 54.58
N SER A 472 -11.40 -43.27 54.98
CA SER A 472 -12.43 -43.30 56.03
C SER A 472 -13.58 -44.24 55.73
N VAL A 473 -13.77 -44.65 54.46
CA VAL A 473 -14.70 -45.73 54.09
C VAL A 473 -14.40 -47.05 54.81
N GLY A 474 -13.13 -47.30 55.16
CA GLY A 474 -12.74 -48.45 55.95
C GLY A 474 -13.30 -48.41 57.38
N LYS A 475 -13.32 -47.23 58.01
CA LYS A 475 -13.91 -47.07 59.35
C LYS A 475 -15.44 -47.13 59.31
N LEU A 476 -16.05 -46.55 58.28
CA LEU A 476 -17.52 -46.47 58.16
C LEU A 476 -18.16 -47.80 57.72
N ARG A 477 -17.58 -48.44 56.68
CA ARG A 477 -18.17 -49.59 55.99
C ARG A 477 -17.31 -50.86 56.00
N GLY A 478 -16.05 -50.78 56.44
CA GLY A 478 -15.14 -51.95 56.49
C GLY A 478 -14.50 -52.33 55.15
N PHE A 479 -14.73 -51.54 54.08
CA PHE A 479 -14.09 -51.74 52.77
C PHE A 479 -12.82 -50.90 52.65
N THR A 480 -11.84 -51.39 51.90
CA THR A 480 -10.68 -50.58 51.50
C THR A 480 -11.04 -49.71 50.29
N PRO A 481 -10.40 -48.55 50.08
CA PRO A 481 -10.64 -47.72 48.90
C PRO A 481 -10.51 -48.49 47.58
N ALA A 482 -9.51 -49.36 47.47
CA ALA A 482 -9.28 -50.18 46.28
C ALA A 482 -10.40 -51.18 45.98
N GLU A 483 -11.14 -51.65 47.00
CA GLU A 483 -12.29 -52.52 46.80
C GLU A 483 -13.51 -51.75 46.29
N VAL A 484 -13.67 -50.48 46.67
CA VAL A 484 -14.85 -49.66 46.37
C VAL A 484 -14.71 -48.91 45.04
N VAL A 485 -13.51 -48.44 44.70
CA VAL A 485 -13.24 -47.75 43.44
C VAL A 485 -13.52 -48.69 42.27
N GLY A 486 -14.24 -48.19 41.26
CA GLY A 486 -14.67 -48.91 40.07
C GLY A 486 -15.98 -49.69 40.24
N GLN A 487 -16.51 -49.82 41.45
CA GLN A 487 -17.83 -50.43 41.66
C GLN A 487 -18.96 -49.47 41.25
N PRO A 488 -20.07 -49.99 40.69
CA PRO A 488 -21.27 -49.19 40.44
C PRO A 488 -21.90 -48.75 41.76
N LEU A 489 -22.48 -47.55 41.78
CA LEU A 489 -23.19 -46.99 42.94
C LEU A 489 -24.24 -47.96 43.52
N GLU A 490 -24.88 -48.77 42.67
CA GLU A 490 -25.91 -49.74 43.05
C GLU A 490 -25.43 -50.76 44.09
N ASN A 491 -24.15 -51.14 44.06
CA ASN A 491 -23.57 -52.10 45.00
C ASN A 491 -23.19 -51.46 46.34
N THR A 492 -23.32 -50.14 46.45
CA THR A 492 -22.87 -49.37 47.63
C THR A 492 -24.01 -48.96 48.57
N LEU A 493 -25.26 -49.28 48.23
CA LEU A 493 -26.47 -48.83 48.91
C LEU A 493 -27.45 -49.99 49.13
N SER A 494 -28.33 -49.88 50.14
CA SER A 494 -29.40 -50.86 50.34
C SER A 494 -30.49 -50.72 49.24
N PRO A 495 -31.26 -51.78 48.92
CA PRO A 495 -32.28 -51.71 47.86
C PRO A 495 -33.31 -50.60 48.05
N LYS A 496 -33.69 -50.30 49.30
CA LYS A 496 -34.62 -49.21 49.64
C LYS A 496 -33.99 -47.84 49.41
N SER A 497 -32.72 -47.68 49.77
CA SER A 497 -31.96 -46.44 49.56
C SER A 497 -31.69 -46.19 48.07
N MET A 498 -31.49 -47.26 47.29
CA MET A 498 -31.33 -47.17 45.84
C MET A 498 -32.57 -46.62 45.13
N GLN A 499 -33.77 -46.93 45.61
CA GLN A 499 -35.00 -46.36 45.05
C GLN A 499 -35.04 -44.84 45.23
N LEU A 500 -34.70 -44.34 46.43
CA LEU A 500 -34.63 -42.90 46.72
C LEU A 500 -33.59 -42.20 45.84
N VAL A 501 -32.41 -42.81 45.71
CA VAL A 501 -31.33 -42.27 44.88
C VAL A 501 -31.71 -42.26 43.39
N HIS A 502 -32.40 -43.29 42.90
CA HIS A 502 -32.85 -43.33 41.51
C HIS A 502 -33.81 -42.19 41.16
N GLU A 503 -34.72 -41.84 42.07
CA GLU A 503 -35.61 -40.69 41.86
C GLU A 503 -34.86 -39.36 41.81
N VAL A 504 -33.82 -39.21 42.65
CA VAL A 504 -32.99 -38.01 42.70
C VAL A 504 -32.11 -37.89 41.45
N ILE A 505 -31.44 -38.98 41.05
CA ILE A 505 -30.64 -39.04 39.81
C ILE A 505 -31.50 -38.68 38.60
N LYS A 506 -32.72 -39.22 38.50
CA LYS A 506 -33.63 -38.91 37.40
C LYS A 506 -33.97 -37.41 37.30
N LYS A 507 -34.14 -36.74 38.44
CA LYS A 507 -34.38 -35.28 38.50
C LYS A 507 -33.15 -34.51 38.04
N ILE A 508 -31.97 -34.88 38.53
CA ILE A 508 -30.70 -34.21 38.19
C ILE A 508 -30.39 -34.37 36.71
N THR A 509 -30.48 -35.58 36.16
CA THR A 509 -30.23 -35.82 34.74
C THR A 509 -31.18 -35.03 33.85
N ALA A 510 -32.45 -34.85 34.27
CA ALA A 510 -33.40 -34.01 33.56
C ALA A 510 -33.05 -32.50 33.61
N GLN A 511 -32.55 -32.01 34.75
CA GLN A 511 -32.10 -30.62 34.91
C GLN A 511 -30.83 -30.34 34.09
N ILE A 512 -29.85 -31.24 34.12
CA ILE A 512 -28.63 -31.16 33.29
C ILE A 512 -29.00 -31.16 31.80
N ALA A 513 -29.89 -32.06 31.37
CA ALA A 513 -30.37 -32.10 29.99
C ALA A 513 -31.17 -30.84 29.57
N GLY A 514 -31.78 -30.16 30.55
CA GLY A 514 -32.45 -28.87 30.37
C GLY A 514 -31.51 -27.67 30.27
N GLY A 515 -30.20 -27.87 30.42
CA GLY A 515 -29.19 -26.80 30.36
C GLY A 515 -29.04 -26.01 31.66
N ASP A 516 -29.52 -26.54 32.79
CA ASP A 516 -29.30 -25.94 34.10
C ASP A 516 -27.92 -26.35 34.66
N HIS A 517 -27.12 -25.35 35.02
CA HIS A 517 -25.77 -25.53 35.52
C HIS A 517 -25.63 -25.12 37.00
N ASP A 518 -26.70 -24.61 37.61
CA ASP A 518 -26.73 -24.18 39.01
C ASP A 518 -27.64 -25.11 39.83
N ILE A 519 -27.22 -26.38 39.89
CA ILE A 519 -27.97 -27.42 40.59
C ILE A 519 -27.57 -27.39 42.08
N PRO A 520 -28.50 -27.09 43.00
CA PRO A 520 -28.17 -26.98 44.41
C PRO A 520 -27.76 -28.34 44.99
N SER A 521 -26.85 -28.31 45.96
CA SER A 521 -26.46 -29.48 46.76
C SER A 521 -27.70 -30.15 47.35
N PHE A 522 -27.76 -31.47 47.26
CA PHE A 522 -28.86 -32.24 47.84
C PHE A 522 -28.34 -33.17 48.94
N THR A 523 -29.17 -33.35 49.97
CA THR A 523 -28.87 -34.17 51.14
C THR A 523 -29.86 -35.31 51.22
N LEU A 524 -29.35 -36.53 51.39
CA LEU A 524 -30.14 -37.75 51.49
C LEU A 524 -29.70 -38.56 52.71
N GLU A 525 -30.66 -39.08 53.47
CA GLU A 525 -30.37 -40.10 54.48
C GLU A 525 -30.49 -41.48 53.84
N LEU A 526 -29.36 -42.15 53.69
CA LEU A 526 -29.23 -43.41 52.98
C LEU A 526 -28.69 -44.49 53.90
N GLU A 527 -29.19 -45.71 53.73
CA GLU A 527 -28.67 -46.88 54.39
C GLU A 527 -27.66 -47.58 53.48
N GLN A 528 -26.43 -47.74 53.98
CA GLN A 528 -25.30 -48.33 53.26
C GLN A 528 -24.91 -49.69 53.88
N PRO A 529 -24.65 -50.74 53.09
CA PRO A 529 -24.16 -52.01 53.60
C PRO A 529 -22.68 -51.93 54.01
N ARG A 530 -22.37 -52.54 55.14
CA ARG A 530 -21.00 -52.80 55.62
C ARG A 530 -20.51 -54.15 55.11
N LYS A 531 -19.18 -54.35 55.11
CA LYS A 531 -18.53 -55.59 54.66
C LYS A 531 -18.90 -56.81 55.50
N ASP A 532 -19.27 -56.61 56.76
CA ASP A 532 -19.70 -57.67 57.69
C ASP A 532 -21.17 -58.10 57.51
N GLY A 533 -21.90 -57.48 56.58
CA GLY A 533 -23.32 -57.74 56.31
C GLY A 533 -24.31 -56.90 57.11
N SER A 534 -23.83 -56.09 58.07
CA SER A 534 -24.67 -55.09 58.76
C SER A 534 -24.89 -53.84 57.89
N THR A 535 -25.78 -52.94 58.32
CA THR A 535 -26.02 -51.66 57.63
C THR A 535 -25.68 -50.47 58.53
N VAL A 536 -25.37 -49.34 57.89
CA VAL A 536 -25.13 -48.05 58.57
C VAL A 536 -25.97 -46.96 57.92
N TRP A 537 -26.57 -46.10 58.74
CA TRP A 537 -27.29 -44.93 58.26
C TRP A 537 -26.32 -43.78 58.04
N THR A 538 -26.34 -43.21 56.84
CA THR A 538 -25.49 -42.10 56.46
C THR A 538 -26.31 -40.91 55.96
N GLU A 539 -25.89 -39.72 56.35
CA GLU A 539 -26.30 -38.48 55.69
C GLU A 539 -25.32 -38.25 54.54
N VAL A 540 -25.84 -38.16 53.33
CA VAL A 540 -25.07 -38.05 52.10
C VAL A 540 -25.38 -36.72 51.45
N VAL A 541 -24.38 -35.84 51.43
CA VAL A 541 -24.45 -34.55 50.72
C VAL A 541 -23.73 -34.70 49.39
N VAL A 542 -24.38 -34.27 48.31
CA VAL A 542 -23.88 -34.45 46.95
C VAL A 542 -23.94 -33.15 46.17
N ASP A 543 -22.85 -32.86 45.46
CA ASP A 543 -22.69 -31.75 44.53
C ASP A 543 -22.47 -32.26 43.11
N VAL A 544 -23.01 -31.50 42.14
CA VAL A 544 -22.78 -31.72 40.71
C VAL A 544 -21.58 -30.89 40.26
N VAL A 545 -20.57 -31.54 39.70
CA VAL A 545 -19.37 -30.86 39.20
C VAL A 545 -19.42 -30.80 37.67
N PHE A 546 -19.22 -29.60 37.13
CA PHE A 546 -19.10 -29.33 35.70
C PHE A 546 -17.63 -29.10 35.31
N ASP A 547 -17.27 -29.45 34.07
CA ASP A 547 -15.95 -29.16 33.52
C ASP A 547 -15.84 -27.70 33.02
N ALA A 548 -14.65 -27.30 32.55
CA ALA A 548 -14.40 -25.95 32.04
C ALA A 548 -15.22 -25.59 30.78
N GLN A 549 -15.87 -26.58 30.16
CA GLN A 549 -16.76 -26.43 29.02
C GLN A 549 -18.24 -26.52 29.42
N SER A 550 -18.54 -26.43 30.72
CA SER A 550 -19.88 -26.53 31.31
C SER A 550 -20.59 -27.86 31.08
N ASN A 551 -19.87 -28.92 30.69
CA ASN A 551 -20.48 -30.24 30.63
C ASN A 551 -20.43 -30.90 32.00
N TYR A 552 -21.45 -31.70 32.30
CA TYR A 552 -21.44 -32.55 33.49
C TYR A 552 -20.17 -33.41 33.51
N SER A 553 -19.38 -33.29 34.57
CA SER A 553 -18.11 -33.99 34.76
C SER A 553 -18.31 -35.23 35.63
N HIS A 554 -18.76 -35.05 36.86
CA HIS A 554 -18.93 -36.09 37.86
C HIS A 554 -19.80 -35.60 39.02
N LEU A 555 -20.24 -36.51 39.89
CA LEU A 555 -20.83 -36.16 41.18
C LEU A 555 -19.77 -36.37 42.27
N GLN A 556 -19.70 -35.45 43.22
CA GLN A 556 -18.87 -35.60 44.41
C GLN A 556 -19.73 -35.44 45.65
N GLY A 557 -19.34 -36.10 46.73
CA GLY A 557 -20.12 -36.02 47.95
C GLY A 557 -19.38 -36.48 49.18
N VAL A 558 -20.04 -36.27 50.31
CA VAL A 558 -19.58 -36.66 51.63
C VAL A 558 -20.66 -37.50 52.28
N SER A 559 -20.28 -38.67 52.80
CA SER A 559 -21.16 -39.53 53.60
C SER A 559 -20.74 -39.46 55.06
N ARG A 560 -21.64 -39.03 55.94
CA ARG A 560 -21.45 -38.96 57.39
C ARG A 560 -22.29 -40.01 58.10
N ASP A 561 -21.72 -40.69 59.09
CA ASP A 561 -22.48 -41.62 59.94
C ASP A 561 -23.47 -40.85 60.83
N ILE A 562 -24.76 -41.19 60.75
CA ILE A 562 -25.82 -40.60 61.58
C ILE A 562 -26.46 -41.61 62.53
N THR A 563 -25.86 -42.79 62.71
CA THR A 563 -26.41 -43.84 63.57
C THR A 563 -26.64 -43.34 65.00
N LEU A 564 -25.63 -42.68 65.60
CA LEU A 564 -25.74 -42.12 66.94
C LEU A 564 -26.83 -41.04 67.03
N ARG A 565 -26.92 -40.18 66.01
CA ARG A 565 -27.95 -39.14 65.94
C ARG A 565 -29.34 -39.75 65.95
N ARG A 566 -29.59 -40.77 65.12
CA ARG A 566 -30.87 -41.47 65.05
C ARG A 566 -31.21 -42.22 66.35
N GLU A 567 -30.23 -42.83 67.01
CA GLU A 567 -30.43 -43.46 68.33
C GLU A 567 -30.81 -42.44 69.40
N LEU A 568 -30.14 -41.28 69.44
CA LEU A 568 -30.45 -40.21 70.38
C LEU A 568 -31.83 -39.59 70.11
N GLU A 569 -32.19 -39.36 68.85
CA GLU A 569 -33.51 -38.87 68.46
C GLU A 569 -34.62 -39.88 68.84
N ALA A 570 -34.38 -41.19 68.67
CA ALA A 570 -35.32 -42.22 69.10
C ALA A 570 -35.49 -42.25 70.63
N LYS A 571 -34.38 -42.19 71.39
CA LYS A 571 -34.41 -42.10 72.86
C LYS A 571 -35.12 -40.83 73.35
N LEU A 572 -34.89 -39.70 72.68
CA LEU A 572 -35.56 -38.44 73.01
C LEU A 572 -37.07 -38.54 72.76
N ARG A 573 -37.50 -39.12 71.64
CA ARG A 573 -38.93 -39.36 71.37
C ARG A 573 -39.56 -40.27 72.42
N GLU A 574 -38.85 -41.30 72.86
CA GLU A 574 -39.32 -42.19 73.93
C GLU A 574 -39.42 -41.46 75.28
N ALA A 575 -38.41 -40.67 75.65
CA ALA A 575 -38.42 -39.87 76.87
C ALA A 575 -39.55 -38.83 76.87
N GLN A 576 -39.75 -38.12 75.76
CA GLN A 576 -40.87 -37.18 75.59
C GLN A 576 -42.20 -37.91 75.74
N LYS A 577 -42.36 -39.10 75.16
CA LYS A 577 -43.58 -39.91 75.30
C LYS A 577 -43.87 -40.26 76.78
N ILE A 578 -42.85 -40.64 77.54
CA ILE A 578 -42.97 -40.93 78.98
C ILE A 578 -43.33 -39.67 79.78
N GLU A 579 -42.71 -38.54 79.47
CA GLU A 579 -42.99 -37.25 80.12
C GLU A 579 -44.46 -36.81 79.90
N TYR A 580 -44.95 -36.86 78.66
CA TYR A 580 -46.35 -36.57 78.33
C TYR A 580 -47.33 -37.50 79.06
N LEU A 581 -47.00 -38.79 79.18
CA LEU A 581 -47.79 -39.76 79.97
C LEU A 581 -47.80 -39.43 81.47
N GLY A 582 -46.67 -39.00 82.03
CA GLY A 582 -46.55 -38.60 83.44
C GLY A 582 -47.37 -37.35 83.78
N ALA A 583 -47.25 -36.30 82.98
CA ALA A 583 -47.99 -35.05 83.18
C ALA A 583 -49.51 -35.26 83.11
N LEU A 584 -49.99 -36.06 82.15
CA LEU A 584 -51.40 -36.38 82.00
C LEU A 584 -51.94 -37.19 83.20
N SER A 585 -51.16 -38.15 83.69
CA SER A 585 -51.56 -39.02 84.81
C SER A 585 -51.79 -38.24 86.11
N ALA A 586 -50.98 -37.20 86.36
CA ALA A 586 -51.13 -36.33 87.53
C ALA A 586 -52.41 -35.48 87.47
N GLY A 587 -52.73 -34.90 86.29
CA GLY A 587 -53.95 -34.13 86.07
C GLY A 587 -55.22 -34.99 86.21
N ILE A 588 -55.20 -36.19 85.63
CA ILE A 588 -56.27 -37.18 85.74
C ILE A 588 -56.50 -37.58 87.20
N ALA A 589 -55.44 -37.88 87.96
CA ALA A 589 -55.57 -38.29 89.36
C ALA A 589 -56.21 -37.19 90.21
N HIS A 590 -55.84 -35.94 89.96
CA HIS A 590 -56.42 -34.78 90.64
C HIS A 590 -57.92 -34.62 90.32
N GLU A 591 -58.30 -34.67 89.03
CA GLU A 591 -59.72 -34.59 88.63
C GLU A 591 -60.55 -35.76 89.20
N PHE A 592 -59.98 -36.97 89.20
CA PHE A 592 -60.63 -38.15 89.75
C PHE A 592 -60.83 -38.01 91.27
N ASN A 593 -59.82 -37.55 92.01
CA ASN A 593 -59.92 -37.29 93.45
C ASN A 593 -60.96 -36.21 93.77
N ASN A 594 -61.05 -35.15 92.97
CA ASN A 594 -62.08 -34.12 93.14
C ASN A 594 -63.48 -34.68 92.99
N ILE A 595 -63.70 -35.54 91.98
CA ILE A 595 -64.99 -36.21 91.79
C ILE A 595 -65.29 -37.14 92.98
N MET A 596 -64.30 -37.88 93.48
CA MET A 596 -64.47 -38.75 94.65
C MET A 596 -64.79 -37.97 95.92
N ALA A 597 -64.15 -36.82 96.14
CA ALA A 597 -64.45 -35.95 97.28
C ALA A 597 -65.90 -35.44 97.24
N VAL A 598 -66.41 -35.09 96.04
CA VAL A 598 -67.82 -34.71 95.85
C VAL A 598 -68.75 -35.89 96.15
N ILE A 599 -68.45 -37.08 95.65
CA ILE A 599 -69.23 -38.30 95.91
C ILE A 599 -69.29 -38.60 97.41
N MET A 600 -68.14 -38.60 98.09
CA MET A 600 -68.05 -38.89 99.52
C MET A 600 -68.76 -37.82 100.36
N GLY A 601 -68.51 -36.53 100.09
CA GLY A 601 -69.12 -35.44 100.86
C GLY A 601 -70.64 -35.42 100.77
N TYR A 602 -71.21 -35.59 99.57
CA TYR A 602 -72.67 -35.67 99.44
C TYR A 602 -73.25 -36.97 100.01
N ALA A 603 -72.49 -38.08 100.01
CA ALA A 603 -72.92 -39.32 100.66
C ALA A 603 -72.99 -39.16 102.19
N GLU A 604 -72.03 -38.46 102.79
CA GLU A 604 -72.03 -38.14 104.22
C GLU A 604 -73.20 -37.22 104.60
N LEU A 605 -73.48 -36.20 103.79
CA LEU A 605 -74.63 -35.31 103.99
C LEU A 605 -75.97 -36.06 103.87
N ALA A 606 -76.11 -36.93 102.87
CA ALA A 606 -77.28 -37.78 102.68
C ALA A 606 -77.55 -38.71 103.88
N LEU A 607 -76.50 -39.17 104.58
CA LEU A 607 -76.66 -39.96 105.80
C LEU A 607 -77.15 -39.12 107.00
N GLY A 608 -76.92 -37.81 107.02
CA GLY A 608 -77.36 -36.90 108.08
C GLY A 608 -78.79 -36.39 107.91
N ASP A 609 -79.20 -36.11 106.68
CA ASP A 609 -80.46 -35.41 106.36
C ASP A 609 -81.64 -36.35 106.01
N ILE A 610 -81.63 -37.59 106.51
CA ILE A 610 -82.62 -38.64 106.17
C ILE A 610 -84.07 -38.22 106.45
N ALA A 611 -84.29 -37.27 107.36
CA ALA A 611 -85.61 -36.75 107.71
C ALA A 611 -86.20 -35.73 106.71
N ASP A 612 -85.39 -35.18 105.79
CA ASP A 612 -85.83 -34.28 104.71
C ASP A 612 -85.67 -34.97 103.33
N PRO A 613 -86.77 -35.53 102.76
CA PRO A 613 -86.73 -36.26 101.49
C PRO A 613 -86.26 -35.40 100.30
N THR A 614 -86.47 -34.09 100.37
CA THR A 614 -86.11 -33.14 99.31
C THR A 614 -84.61 -32.89 99.30
N ALA A 615 -84.00 -32.66 100.47
CA ALA A 615 -82.56 -32.52 100.62
C ALA A 615 -81.83 -33.81 100.23
N LEU A 616 -82.31 -34.97 100.73
CA LEU A 616 -81.74 -36.29 100.43
C LEU A 616 -81.73 -36.60 98.93
N ASN A 617 -82.85 -36.35 98.23
CA ASN A 617 -82.93 -36.58 96.79
C ASN A 617 -81.97 -35.66 96.00
N SER A 618 -81.79 -34.41 96.43
CA SER A 618 -80.83 -33.50 95.80
C SER A 618 -79.40 -34.01 95.96
N GLN A 619 -79.04 -34.46 97.16
CA GLN A 619 -77.69 -34.96 97.47
C GLN A 619 -77.40 -36.28 96.71
N LEU A 620 -78.35 -37.21 96.64
CA LEU A 620 -78.22 -38.44 95.85
C LEU A 620 -78.05 -38.16 94.34
N ASN A 621 -78.75 -37.16 93.81
CA ASN A 621 -78.58 -36.75 92.41
C ASN A 621 -77.18 -36.19 92.14
N GLU A 622 -76.60 -35.42 93.06
CA GLU A 622 -75.23 -34.93 92.93
C GLU A 622 -74.19 -36.06 92.95
N ILE A 623 -74.39 -37.09 93.76
CA ILE A 623 -73.56 -38.31 93.75
C ILE A 623 -73.63 -39.00 92.40
N ILE A 624 -74.84 -39.20 91.86
CA ILE A 624 -75.04 -39.86 90.56
C ILE A 624 -74.38 -39.04 89.44
N ASN A 625 -74.52 -37.72 89.46
CA ASN A 625 -73.87 -36.80 88.50
C ASN A 625 -72.35 -36.87 88.59
N ALA A 626 -71.80 -36.90 89.81
CA ALA A 626 -70.36 -37.07 90.02
C ALA A 626 -69.85 -38.44 89.53
N ALA A 627 -70.57 -39.53 89.80
CA ALA A 627 -70.22 -40.86 89.30
C ALA A 627 -70.27 -40.95 87.76
N MET A 628 -71.25 -40.30 87.11
CA MET A 628 -71.30 -40.20 85.66
C MET A 628 -70.12 -39.41 85.08
N ARG A 629 -69.68 -38.34 85.75
CA ARG A 629 -68.45 -37.60 85.40
C ARG A 629 -67.21 -38.49 85.50
N ALA A 630 -67.06 -39.26 86.59
CA ALA A 630 -65.94 -40.21 86.73
C ALA A 630 -65.92 -41.23 85.58
N ARG A 631 -67.08 -41.81 85.24
CA ARG A 631 -67.20 -42.77 84.13
C ARG A 631 -66.77 -42.17 82.79
N ASN A 632 -67.18 -40.93 82.51
CA ASN A 632 -66.82 -40.24 81.27
C ASN A 632 -65.32 -39.94 81.20
N LEU A 633 -64.72 -39.52 82.32
CA LEU A 633 -63.27 -39.28 82.42
C LEU A 633 -62.48 -40.57 82.11
N VAL A 634 -62.85 -41.70 82.74
CA VAL A 634 -62.21 -43.01 82.46
C VAL A 634 -62.32 -43.40 80.99
N ARG A 635 -63.49 -43.15 80.36
CA ARG A 635 -63.68 -43.44 78.94
C ARG A 635 -62.78 -42.60 78.04
N GLN A 636 -62.56 -41.32 78.35
CA GLN A 636 -61.65 -40.45 77.60
C GLN A 636 -60.21 -40.95 77.67
N ILE A 637 -59.75 -41.39 78.85
CA ILE A 637 -58.40 -41.94 79.04
C ILE A 637 -58.18 -43.19 78.19
N LEU A 638 -59.15 -44.10 78.15
CA LEU A 638 -59.04 -45.35 77.38
C LEU A 638 -59.04 -45.11 75.86
N ILE A 639 -59.81 -44.12 75.37
CA ILE A 639 -59.77 -43.72 73.95
C ILE A 639 -58.40 -43.15 73.59
N PHE A 640 -57.87 -42.27 74.44
CA PHE A 640 -56.57 -41.65 74.23
C PHE A 640 -55.42 -42.69 74.25
N SER A 641 -55.45 -43.62 75.19
CA SER A 641 -54.47 -44.72 75.25
C SER A 641 -54.47 -45.59 74.01
N ARG A 642 -55.63 -45.81 73.36
CA ARG A 642 -55.72 -46.59 72.12
C ARG A 642 -55.23 -45.83 70.89
N GLN A 643 -55.42 -44.51 70.82
CA GLN A 643 -54.84 -43.70 69.73
C GLN A 643 -53.31 -43.77 69.73
N ILE A 644 -52.68 -43.82 70.92
CA ILE A 644 -51.23 -43.97 71.08
C ILE A 644 -50.71 -45.36 70.62
N GLU A 645 -51.57 -46.37 70.57
CA GLU A 645 -51.21 -47.71 70.05
C GLU A 645 -51.42 -47.85 68.53
N ILE A 646 -52.34 -47.10 67.94
CA ILE A 646 -52.69 -47.17 66.51
C ILE A 646 -51.68 -46.41 65.62
N GLU A 647 -50.82 -45.57 66.21
CA GLU A 647 -49.68 -44.93 65.52
C GLU A 647 -48.41 -45.81 65.47
N LYS A 648 -48.51 -47.12 65.76
CA LYS A 648 -47.48 -48.13 65.41
C LYS A 648 -47.77 -48.71 64.03
#